data_AF-A0A8J5XDI7-F1
#
_entry.id   AF-A0A8J5XDI7-F1
#
_cell.length_a   1.000
_cell.length_b   1.000
_cell.length_c   1.000
_cell.angle_alpha   90.00
_cell.angle_beta   90.00
_cell.angle_gamma   90.00
#
_symmetry.space_group_name_H-M   'P 1'
#
loop_
_entity.id
_entity.type
_entity.pdbx_description
1 polymer ?
#
loop_
_entity_poly.entity_id
_entity_poly.type
_entity_poly.pdbx_seq_one_letter_code
_entity_poly.pdbx_strand_id
1 'polypeptide(L)'
;MDYFAEVQISSQGNTQTRKRWVVTPTQAPVEVQHLPREQSCAIVDRLKLNKELTLQNAFKDARERVAAAVALPREEKVALAWAKAKTHCSILRWVPALNWAIIKADVAAGLTVGVMVIPQSMSYANIAGLQYVYGMYSAFAPTIVYAVLGNSRHQVVGPVAIMCLLIEVGLSGRLSEEECPAYFAQPEGATRLAQHQLCPDEYARLAMLLAFLVGILQLCGGVLNVGFLVSFLGHPVMSGFTSGAAIIIGLSQLKDWLGFRVPQSPYIYRTLGHILTNLDKTNGASLGLGIAFFVVLYAMRWAAGKYKALAFLRAAGPLIMCLLGVCMMWASPYLRDELGIEIVGEIPEGLPPFSGGALKTRTLDRVLTPAISVAVIGYMELIAIGKSLAAKHGYELPAGQELMAVGVANVVGSLTSSFPVSGSFSRSAVNNAVGAKSQLASFITGVIMFLTLLVLTPVFFYLPKFALASVVISSVITLVAINDAKELWRVKKSDWFLWTFAFFATLFIGVEEGIAAAVGVSLVIVIYESVRPQICVLWRLPGTEIYRNVKQENDGQFVQGVLIVRVGASMYFANVAYIRETILAYIAEYSAVSEVKYVVIEMTAVISIDSTAIHSLEGLVKDLRMKKIALAFTTVGNRVEKTMKLAKLYDLIGKDWFHARVHDAVVHCLSHELNELEPVGQNAFLLPVAEMDAAEGARPRARRGVGSPGVGNGRSEGDTSEEEAVTPGARVTHPV
;
A
#
# COMPACT_ATOMS: atom_id res chain seq x y z
N MET A 1 -11.18 40.02 -20.83
CA MET A 1 -9.98 39.16 -20.67
C MET A 1 -8.74 39.99 -20.94
N ASP A 2 -7.61 39.54 -20.42
CA ASP A 2 -6.25 39.78 -20.90
C ASP A 2 -5.79 41.24 -21.12
N TYR A 3 -5.32 41.88 -20.04
CA TYR A 3 -4.25 42.88 -20.12
C TYR A 3 -2.90 42.22 -19.81
N PHE A 4 -2.44 41.34 -20.70
CA PHE A 4 -1.03 40.96 -20.74
C PHE A 4 -0.25 42.10 -21.41
N ALA A 5 0.23 43.05 -20.61
CA ALA A 5 1.22 44.01 -21.08
C ALA A 5 2.57 43.30 -21.25
N GLU A 6 3.11 43.25 -22.48
CA GLU A 6 4.48 42.79 -22.72
C GLU A 6 5.48 43.78 -22.10
N VAL A 7 6.01 43.44 -20.93
CA VAL A 7 7.04 44.26 -20.27
C VAL A 7 8.39 44.01 -20.95
N GLN A 8 8.71 44.81 -21.97
CA GLN A 8 10.05 44.83 -22.56
C GLN A 8 11.08 45.39 -21.57
N ILE A 9 11.69 44.51 -20.77
CA ILE A 9 12.80 44.87 -19.87
C ILE A 9 14.09 45.01 -20.69
N SER A 10 14.29 46.19 -21.28
CA SER A 10 15.56 46.55 -21.92
C SER A 10 16.65 46.79 -20.87
N SER A 11 17.65 45.90 -20.85
CA SER A 11 18.82 45.98 -19.98
C SER A 11 20.04 46.48 -20.75
N GLN A 12 20.17 47.80 -20.93
CA GLN A 12 21.47 48.42 -21.17
C GLN A 12 22.13 48.81 -19.84
N GLY A 13 23.45 48.63 -19.77
CA GLY A 13 24.14 48.44 -18.49
C GLY A 13 25.20 49.48 -18.12
N ASN A 14 25.78 49.23 -16.96
CA ASN A 14 27.00 49.81 -16.39
C ASN A 14 26.90 51.19 -15.70
N THR A 15 27.84 51.39 -14.77
CA THR A 15 28.03 52.53 -13.84
C THR A 15 26.99 52.68 -12.72
N GLN A 16 27.45 53.25 -11.60
CA GLN A 16 26.76 53.24 -10.30
C GLN A 16 25.85 54.47 -10.13
N THR A 17 24.57 54.26 -9.80
CA THR A 17 23.75 55.17 -8.95
C THR A 17 22.38 54.56 -8.65
N ARG A 18 21.66 55.09 -7.65
CA ARG A 18 20.30 54.65 -7.28
C ARG A 18 19.31 54.89 -8.44
N LYS A 19 18.84 53.84 -9.12
CA LYS A 19 17.72 53.94 -10.08
C LYS A 19 16.42 54.27 -9.33
N ARG A 20 15.88 55.46 -9.57
CA ARG A 20 14.57 55.91 -9.09
C ARG A 20 13.56 55.68 -10.21
N TRP A 21 12.59 54.79 -10.02
CA TRP A 21 11.58 54.50 -11.03
C TRP A 21 10.63 55.70 -11.17
N VAL A 22 10.50 56.23 -12.38
CA VAL A 22 9.56 57.30 -12.72
C VAL A 22 8.56 56.72 -13.72
N VAL A 23 7.30 56.64 -13.31
CA VAL A 23 6.19 56.23 -14.18
C VAL A 23 5.56 57.50 -14.76
N THR A 24 5.79 57.77 -16.04
CA THR A 24 5.13 58.86 -16.77
C THR A 24 3.81 58.36 -17.37
N PRO A 25 2.65 58.88 -16.95
CA PRO A 25 1.37 58.50 -17.55
C PRO A 25 1.17 59.19 -18.90
N THR A 26 1.38 58.46 -20.00
CA THR A 26 1.03 58.94 -21.34
C THR A 26 -0.48 58.90 -21.55
N GLN A 27 -1.17 59.97 -21.16
CA GLN A 27 -2.57 60.19 -21.51
C GLN A 27 -2.70 60.52 -23.01
N ALA A 28 -2.86 59.48 -23.83
CA ALA A 28 -3.40 59.59 -25.18
C ALA A 28 -4.80 58.94 -25.17
N PRO A 29 -5.86 59.63 -25.62
CA PRO A 29 -7.18 59.02 -25.72
C PRO A 29 -7.18 57.99 -26.86
N VAL A 30 -7.27 56.71 -26.51
CA VAL A 30 -7.49 55.64 -27.49
C VAL A 30 -8.96 55.62 -27.84
N GLU A 31 -9.32 56.22 -28.97
CA GLU A 31 -10.68 56.23 -29.49
C GLU A 31 -11.03 54.83 -30.04
N VAL A 32 -11.63 54.00 -29.19
CA VAL A 32 -12.06 52.65 -29.56
C VAL A 32 -13.33 52.75 -30.41
N GLN A 33 -13.17 52.61 -31.73
CA GLN A 33 -14.31 52.51 -32.64
C GLN A 33 -15.18 51.31 -32.28
N HIS A 34 -16.45 51.56 -31.96
CA HIS A 34 -17.43 50.52 -31.68
C HIS A 34 -17.78 49.75 -32.96
N LEU A 35 -17.14 48.59 -33.13
CA LEU A 35 -17.52 47.59 -34.13
C LEU A 35 -18.99 47.17 -33.93
N PRO A 36 -19.79 46.99 -35.00
CA PRO A 36 -21.12 46.41 -34.93
C PRO A 36 -21.13 45.08 -34.16
N ARG A 37 -22.25 44.78 -33.48
CA ARG A 37 -22.38 43.61 -32.60
C ARG A 37 -22.06 42.29 -33.32
N GLU A 38 -22.55 42.13 -34.55
CA GLU A 38 -22.30 40.97 -35.40
C GLU A 38 -20.83 40.79 -35.75
N GLN A 39 -20.15 41.89 -36.16
CA GLN A 39 -18.73 41.87 -36.47
C GLN A 39 -17.89 41.57 -35.22
N SER A 40 -18.31 42.09 -34.06
CA SER A 40 -17.67 41.80 -32.76
C SER A 40 -17.78 40.32 -32.39
N CYS A 41 -18.96 39.71 -32.51
CA CYS A 41 -19.15 38.26 -32.28
C CYS A 41 -18.34 37.43 -33.29
N ALA A 42 -18.41 37.77 -34.59
CA ALA A 42 -17.65 37.06 -35.63
C ALA A 42 -16.13 37.12 -35.39
N ILE A 43 -15.60 38.25 -34.90
CA ILE A 43 -14.18 38.36 -34.50
C ILE A 43 -13.88 37.49 -33.26
N VAL A 44 -14.73 37.52 -32.23
CA VAL A 44 -14.56 36.69 -31.02
C VAL A 44 -14.60 35.20 -31.34
N ASP A 45 -15.52 34.74 -32.17
CA ASP A 45 -15.65 33.32 -32.52
C ASP A 45 -14.53 32.88 -33.48
N ARG A 46 -14.08 33.74 -34.39
CA ARG A 46 -12.88 33.50 -35.20
C ARG A 46 -11.61 33.45 -34.35
N LEU A 47 -11.54 34.22 -33.26
CA LEU A 47 -10.46 34.15 -32.27
C LEU A 47 -10.52 32.86 -31.43
N LYS A 48 -11.72 32.42 -30.98
CA LYS A 48 -11.89 31.11 -30.32
C LYS A 48 -11.43 29.98 -31.25
N LEU A 49 -11.96 29.93 -32.47
CA LEU A 49 -11.66 28.90 -33.47
C LEU A 49 -10.15 28.86 -33.81
N ASN A 50 -9.52 30.03 -34.00
CA ASN A 50 -8.07 30.09 -34.20
C ASN A 50 -7.29 29.63 -32.97
N LYS A 51 -7.74 29.97 -31.74
CA LYS A 51 -7.09 29.55 -30.49
C LYS A 51 -7.18 28.02 -30.31
N GLU A 52 -8.32 27.41 -30.63
CA GLU A 52 -8.49 25.96 -30.66
C GLU A 52 -7.65 25.27 -31.73
N LEU A 53 -7.68 25.74 -32.98
CA LEU A 53 -6.83 25.20 -34.08
C LEU A 53 -5.34 25.30 -33.76
N THR A 54 -4.90 26.44 -33.20
CA THR A 54 -3.50 26.65 -32.81
C THR A 54 -3.10 25.72 -31.66
N LEU A 55 -3.98 25.53 -30.66
CA LEU A 55 -3.75 24.58 -29.57
C LEU A 55 -3.72 23.13 -30.06
N GLN A 56 -4.68 22.69 -30.89
CA GLN A 56 -4.70 21.33 -31.43
C GLN A 56 -3.44 21.02 -32.25
N ASN A 57 -3.00 21.95 -33.10
CA ASN A 57 -1.76 21.81 -33.86
C ASN A 57 -0.52 21.78 -32.95
N ALA A 58 -0.43 22.67 -31.95
CA ALA A 58 0.67 22.68 -30.99
C ALA A 58 0.73 21.38 -30.14
N PHE A 59 -0.42 20.85 -29.70
CA PHE A 59 -0.47 19.57 -28.98
C PHE A 59 -0.13 18.37 -29.86
N LYS A 60 -0.50 18.38 -31.15
CA LYS A 60 -0.08 17.34 -32.10
C LYS A 60 1.44 17.36 -32.28
N ASP A 61 2.01 18.54 -32.55
CA ASP A 61 3.44 18.71 -32.82
C ASP A 61 4.29 18.36 -31.58
N ALA A 62 3.86 18.78 -30.39
CA ALA A 62 4.48 18.37 -29.13
C ALA A 62 4.42 16.85 -28.90
N ARG A 63 3.28 16.22 -29.23
CA ARG A 63 3.10 14.76 -29.09
C ARG A 63 3.98 13.96 -30.06
N GLU A 64 4.16 14.43 -31.29
CA GLU A 64 5.02 13.80 -32.27
C GLU A 64 6.50 13.94 -31.89
N ARG A 65 6.92 15.12 -31.38
CA ARG A 65 8.27 15.32 -30.81
C ARG A 65 8.54 14.40 -29.60
N VAL A 66 7.58 14.26 -28.69
CA VAL A 66 7.70 13.32 -27.54
C VAL A 66 7.74 11.86 -27.99
N ALA A 67 6.95 11.48 -29.00
CA ALA A 67 7.00 10.12 -29.55
C ALA A 67 8.35 9.79 -30.22
N ALA A 68 8.93 10.75 -30.96
CA ALA A 68 10.26 10.60 -31.56
C ALA A 68 11.37 10.46 -30.50
N ALA A 69 11.26 11.16 -29.37
CA ALA A 69 12.23 11.12 -28.27
C ALA A 69 12.30 9.77 -27.52
N VAL A 70 11.37 8.83 -27.76
CA VAL A 70 11.32 7.51 -27.09
C VAL A 70 12.17 6.44 -27.83
N ALA A 71 12.79 6.77 -28.96
CA ALA A 71 13.62 5.86 -29.75
C ALA A 71 15.04 5.65 -29.17
N LEU A 72 15.15 4.96 -28.03
CA LEU A 72 16.39 4.79 -27.24
C LEU A 72 17.59 4.24 -28.07
N PRO A 73 18.73 4.98 -28.18
CA PRO A 73 19.97 4.52 -28.82
C PRO A 73 20.64 3.27 -28.21
N ARG A 74 21.67 2.77 -28.90
CA ARG A 74 22.34 1.49 -28.57
C ARG A 74 23.09 1.52 -27.23
N GLU A 75 23.61 2.67 -26.82
CA GLU A 75 24.33 2.84 -25.56
C GLU A 75 23.38 2.76 -24.35
N GLU A 76 22.20 3.38 -24.43
CA GLU A 76 21.16 3.24 -23.40
C GLU A 76 20.68 1.80 -23.25
N LYS A 77 20.71 0.97 -24.31
CA LYS A 77 20.39 -0.46 -24.20
C LYS A 77 21.44 -1.22 -23.37
N VAL A 78 22.70 -0.82 -23.43
CA VAL A 78 23.78 -1.34 -22.57
C VAL A 78 23.64 -0.80 -21.14
N ALA A 79 23.31 0.48 -20.98
CA ALA A 79 23.04 1.08 -19.67
C ALA A 79 21.83 0.43 -18.97
N LEU A 80 20.77 0.12 -19.72
CA LEU A 80 19.57 -0.59 -19.28
C LEU A 80 19.86 -2.05 -18.92
N ALA A 81 20.73 -2.73 -19.67
CA ALA A 81 21.20 -4.07 -19.31
C ALA A 81 22.00 -4.06 -18.00
N TRP A 82 22.90 -3.08 -17.82
CA TRP A 82 23.62 -2.87 -16.56
C TRP A 82 22.70 -2.46 -15.41
N ALA A 83 21.65 -1.68 -15.66
CA ALA A 83 20.64 -1.34 -14.66
C ALA A 83 19.86 -2.59 -14.22
N LYS A 84 19.46 -3.46 -15.17
CA LYS A 84 18.82 -4.76 -14.86
C LYS A 84 19.76 -5.70 -14.10
N ALA A 85 21.05 -5.75 -14.44
CA ALA A 85 22.04 -6.51 -13.67
C ALA A 85 22.19 -5.97 -12.23
N LYS A 86 22.23 -4.63 -12.06
CA LYS A 86 22.28 -3.95 -10.76
C LYS A 86 21.00 -4.04 -9.93
N THR A 87 19.84 -4.32 -10.54
CA THR A 87 18.68 -4.79 -9.78
C THR A 87 18.90 -6.24 -9.36
N HIS A 88 19.04 -7.19 -10.29
CA HIS A 88 19.06 -8.63 -9.98
C HIS A 88 20.18 -9.07 -9.02
N CYS A 89 21.33 -8.41 -9.01
CA CYS A 89 22.46 -8.74 -8.14
C CYS A 89 22.82 -7.54 -7.24
N SER A 90 22.18 -7.47 -6.08
CA SER A 90 22.23 -6.29 -5.18
C SER A 90 23.64 -5.90 -4.71
N ILE A 91 24.59 -6.85 -4.66
CA ILE A 91 26.00 -6.60 -4.32
C ILE A 91 26.64 -5.54 -5.24
N LEU A 92 26.26 -5.52 -6.52
CA LEU A 92 26.73 -4.54 -7.52
C LEU A 92 26.18 -3.14 -7.28
N ARG A 93 25.21 -2.99 -6.37
CA ARG A 93 24.60 -1.73 -5.94
C ARG A 93 25.09 -1.29 -4.56
N TRP A 94 25.26 -2.21 -3.61
CA TRP A 94 25.65 -1.85 -2.24
C TRP A 94 27.16 -1.76 -2.02
N VAL A 95 27.99 -2.62 -2.63
CA VAL A 95 29.46 -2.55 -2.46
C VAL A 95 30.05 -1.21 -2.94
N PRO A 96 29.70 -0.66 -4.12
CA PRO A 96 30.21 0.65 -4.56
C PRO A 96 29.66 1.84 -3.75
N ALA A 97 28.62 1.63 -2.94
CA ALA A 97 28.02 2.65 -2.08
C ALA A 97 28.54 2.62 -0.64
N LEU A 98 29.47 1.70 -0.31
CA LEU A 98 30.06 1.62 1.02
C LEU A 98 30.89 2.87 1.34
N ASN A 99 30.68 3.39 2.55
CA ASN A 99 31.56 4.37 3.17
C ASN A 99 31.80 3.98 4.63
N TRP A 100 32.78 4.61 5.29
CA TRP A 100 33.21 4.25 6.65
C TRP A 100 32.09 4.35 7.70
N ALA A 101 31.10 5.23 7.51
CA ALA A 101 29.94 5.37 8.39
C ALA A 101 28.86 4.30 8.15
N ILE A 102 28.74 3.78 6.92
CA ILE A 102 27.92 2.60 6.60
C ILE A 102 28.57 1.35 7.16
N ILE A 103 29.86 1.12 6.90
CA ILE A 103 30.61 -0.06 7.38
C ILE A 103 30.52 -0.18 8.91
N LYS A 104 30.74 0.91 9.66
CA LYS A 104 30.60 0.89 11.12
C LYS A 104 29.19 0.53 11.60
N ALA A 105 28.15 1.04 10.95
CA ALA A 105 26.77 0.75 11.31
C ALA A 105 26.38 -0.71 10.97
N ASP A 106 26.75 -1.16 9.77
CA ASP A 106 26.43 -2.51 9.28
C ASP A 106 27.22 -3.60 10.01
N VAL A 107 28.48 -3.35 10.42
CA VAL A 107 29.24 -4.29 11.27
C VAL A 107 28.65 -4.35 12.68
N ALA A 108 28.24 -3.22 13.28
CA ALA A 108 27.59 -3.23 14.59
C ALA A 108 26.22 -3.94 14.56
N ALA A 109 25.44 -3.72 13.50
CA ALA A 109 24.15 -4.38 13.30
C ALA A 109 24.32 -5.87 12.97
N GLY A 110 25.24 -6.24 12.09
CA GLY A 110 25.57 -7.63 11.77
C GLY A 110 26.13 -8.41 12.96
N LEU A 111 26.96 -7.79 13.81
CA LEU A 111 27.44 -8.38 15.06
C LEU A 111 26.28 -8.65 16.03
N THR A 112 25.44 -7.64 16.22
CA THR A 112 24.22 -7.72 17.03
C THR A 112 23.28 -8.84 16.56
N VAL A 113 23.02 -8.89 15.25
CA VAL A 113 22.08 -9.85 14.65
C VAL A 113 22.68 -11.25 14.63
N GLY A 114 23.96 -11.43 14.30
CA GLY A 114 24.65 -12.73 14.35
C GLY A 114 24.60 -13.35 15.75
N VAL A 115 24.87 -12.57 16.79
CA VAL A 115 24.73 -12.98 18.20
C VAL A 115 23.30 -13.41 18.54
N MET A 116 22.30 -12.67 18.06
CA MET A 116 20.88 -12.95 18.30
C MET A 116 20.34 -14.16 17.50
N VAL A 117 20.90 -14.41 16.32
CA VAL A 117 20.51 -15.50 15.41
C VAL A 117 20.73 -16.87 16.04
N ILE A 118 21.86 -17.09 16.71
CA ILE A 118 22.28 -18.42 17.19
C ILE A 118 21.18 -19.12 18.02
N PRO A 119 20.73 -18.60 19.19
CA PRO A 119 19.70 -19.28 19.98
C PRO A 119 18.32 -19.29 19.31
N GLN A 120 17.97 -18.26 18.54
CA GLN A 120 16.69 -18.25 17.80
C GLN A 120 16.65 -19.39 16.77
N SER A 121 17.69 -19.53 15.97
CA SER A 121 17.80 -20.55 14.93
C SER A 121 17.85 -21.97 15.49
N MET A 122 18.52 -22.17 16.62
CA MET A 122 18.49 -23.44 17.36
C MET A 122 17.05 -23.79 17.80
N SER A 123 16.34 -22.88 18.46
CA SER A 123 14.93 -23.12 18.83
C SER A 123 14.06 -23.41 17.60
N TYR A 124 14.24 -22.66 16.51
CA TYR A 124 13.45 -22.84 15.29
C TYR A 124 13.66 -24.23 14.64
N ALA A 125 14.85 -24.83 14.75
CA ALA A 125 15.04 -26.24 14.37
C ALA A 125 14.22 -27.20 15.25
N ASN A 126 14.22 -27.01 16.58
CA ASN A 126 13.39 -27.76 17.53
C ASN A 126 11.87 -27.50 17.39
N ILE A 127 11.45 -26.42 16.74
CA ILE A 127 10.06 -26.22 16.28
C ILE A 127 9.79 -27.06 15.01
N ALA A 128 10.75 -27.13 14.09
CA ALA A 128 10.67 -27.89 12.84
C ALA A 128 10.86 -29.41 12.99
N GLY A 129 11.00 -29.94 14.21
CA GLY A 129 11.33 -31.35 14.46
C GLY A 129 12.76 -31.75 14.09
N LEU A 130 13.66 -30.79 13.88
CA LEU A 130 15.04 -31.01 13.44
C LEU A 130 16.05 -30.81 14.58
N GLN A 131 17.21 -31.48 14.48
CA GLN A 131 18.34 -31.23 15.37
C GLN A 131 18.81 -29.76 15.29
N TYR A 132 19.25 -29.20 16.41
CA TYR A 132 19.63 -27.79 16.56
C TYR A 132 20.65 -27.29 15.53
N VAL A 133 21.54 -28.17 15.06
CA VAL A 133 22.58 -27.85 14.06
C VAL A 133 22.00 -27.39 12.72
N TYR A 134 20.89 -27.99 12.26
CA TYR A 134 20.23 -27.61 11.01
C TYR A 134 19.70 -26.18 11.04
N GLY A 135 19.34 -25.67 12.22
CA GLY A 135 18.97 -24.27 12.41
C GLY A 135 20.13 -23.31 12.14
N MET A 136 21.33 -23.69 12.58
CA MET A 136 22.55 -22.92 12.33
C MET A 136 22.99 -22.99 10.87
N TYR A 137 22.83 -24.14 10.21
CA TYR A 137 23.06 -24.28 8.76
C TYR A 137 22.11 -23.38 7.94
N SER A 138 20.80 -23.43 8.21
CA SER A 138 19.80 -22.52 7.60
C SER A 138 20.04 -21.04 7.93
N ALA A 139 20.78 -20.72 8.98
CA ALA A 139 21.16 -19.36 9.32
C ALA A 139 22.49 -18.89 8.70
N PHE A 140 23.30 -19.81 8.16
CA PHE A 140 24.59 -19.52 7.54
C PHE A 140 24.45 -19.25 6.04
N ALA A 141 24.38 -20.30 5.20
CA ALA A 141 24.54 -20.18 3.75
C ALA A 141 23.40 -19.39 3.08
N PRO A 142 22.10 -19.60 3.40
CA PRO A 142 21.01 -18.84 2.78
C PRO A 142 21.10 -17.33 3.09
N THR A 143 21.58 -16.97 4.29
CA THR A 143 21.75 -15.57 4.73
C THR A 143 22.81 -14.84 3.89
N ILE A 144 23.92 -15.51 3.58
CA ILE A 144 24.98 -14.97 2.71
C ILE A 144 24.46 -14.82 1.27
N VAL A 145 23.78 -15.84 0.73
CA VAL A 145 23.21 -15.79 -0.63
C VAL A 145 22.19 -14.66 -0.77
N TYR A 146 21.33 -14.46 0.22
CA TYR A 146 20.39 -13.34 0.24
C TYR A 146 21.09 -11.98 0.33
N ALA A 147 22.19 -11.85 1.10
CA ALA A 147 22.96 -10.60 1.17
C ALA A 147 23.61 -10.21 -0.17
N VAL A 148 23.86 -11.17 -1.07
CA VAL A 148 24.36 -10.93 -2.43
C VAL A 148 23.23 -10.50 -3.38
N LEU A 149 22.04 -11.09 -3.27
CA LEU A 149 20.96 -10.98 -4.28
C LEU A 149 19.76 -10.10 -3.90
N GLY A 150 19.39 -10.01 -2.63
CA GLY A 150 18.20 -9.29 -2.15
C GLY A 150 18.40 -7.78 -2.03
N ASN A 151 17.43 -6.97 -2.46
CA ASN A 151 17.50 -5.51 -2.40
C ASN A 151 17.22 -4.92 -1.00
N SER A 152 16.56 -5.67 -0.13
CA SER A 152 16.03 -5.14 1.14
C SER A 152 17.13 -4.91 2.19
N ARG A 153 17.69 -3.69 2.20
CA ARG A 153 18.86 -3.26 3.01
C ARG A 153 18.84 -3.62 4.50
N HIS A 154 17.66 -3.77 5.09
CA HIS A 154 17.46 -3.97 6.53
C HIS A 154 17.05 -5.41 6.89
N GLN A 155 16.90 -6.28 5.89
CA GLN A 155 16.20 -7.55 6.03
C GLN A 155 17.14 -8.72 6.26
N VAL A 156 16.83 -9.52 7.28
CA VAL A 156 17.65 -10.65 7.70
C VAL A 156 16.89 -11.95 7.39
N VAL A 157 17.44 -12.76 6.49
CA VAL A 157 16.91 -14.07 6.11
C VAL A 157 17.47 -15.19 7.00
N GLY A 158 16.77 -16.32 7.08
CA GLY A 158 17.18 -17.56 7.77
C GLY A 158 15.95 -18.33 8.24
N PRO A 159 16.06 -19.23 9.24
CA PRO A 159 14.89 -19.91 9.78
C PRO A 159 13.93 -18.93 10.48
N VAL A 160 12.64 -19.25 10.44
CA VAL A 160 11.54 -18.49 11.08
C VAL A 160 10.47 -19.43 11.61
N ALA A 161 9.92 -19.14 12.79
CA ALA A 161 9.07 -20.08 13.52
C ALA A 161 7.78 -20.51 12.78
N ILE A 162 7.19 -19.64 11.94
CA ILE A 162 6.01 -19.98 11.13
C ILE A 162 6.36 -21.09 10.14
N MET A 163 7.43 -20.89 9.36
CA MET A 163 7.93 -21.88 8.41
C MET A 163 8.29 -23.19 9.13
N CYS A 164 8.88 -23.12 10.31
CA CYS A 164 9.22 -24.30 11.12
C CYS A 164 7.99 -25.12 11.53
N LEU A 165 6.90 -24.48 11.96
CA LEU A 165 5.63 -25.17 12.24
C LEU A 165 5.03 -25.82 10.98
N LEU A 166 5.13 -25.15 9.82
CA LEU A 166 4.65 -25.70 8.54
C LEU A 166 5.51 -26.87 8.04
N ILE A 167 6.83 -26.84 8.29
CA ILE A 167 7.75 -27.96 8.01
C ILE A 167 7.40 -29.16 8.89
N GLU A 168 7.20 -28.95 10.20
CA GLU A 168 6.85 -30.01 11.15
C GLU A 168 5.54 -30.69 10.75
N VAL A 169 4.46 -29.92 10.63
CA VAL A 169 3.13 -30.41 10.27
C VAL A 169 3.12 -31.02 8.88
N GLY A 170 3.73 -30.36 7.89
CA GLY A 170 3.73 -30.78 6.49
C GLY A 170 4.53 -32.05 6.20
N LEU A 171 5.60 -32.30 6.97
CA LEU A 171 6.45 -33.49 6.84
C LEU A 171 6.11 -34.59 7.86
N SER A 172 5.30 -34.30 8.88
CA SER A 172 4.85 -35.31 9.85
C SER A 172 4.14 -36.48 9.14
N GLY A 173 4.58 -37.71 9.45
CA GLY A 173 4.01 -38.93 8.86
C GLY A 173 4.36 -39.18 7.38
N ARG A 174 5.30 -38.42 6.76
CA ARG A 174 5.62 -38.53 5.33
C ARG A 174 6.79 -39.45 4.99
N LEU A 175 7.55 -39.92 5.98
CA LEU A 175 8.54 -40.99 5.78
C LEU A 175 7.82 -42.32 5.61
N SER A 176 8.26 -43.11 4.63
CA SER A 176 7.75 -44.45 4.35
C SER A 176 8.49 -45.53 5.12
N GLU A 177 7.96 -46.76 5.08
CA GLU A 177 8.53 -47.91 5.79
C GLU A 177 9.96 -48.24 5.35
N GLU A 178 10.29 -48.05 4.06
CA GLU A 178 11.67 -48.14 3.54
C GLU A 178 12.64 -47.12 4.19
N GLU A 179 12.13 -45.95 4.62
CA GLU A 179 12.94 -44.82 5.12
C GLU A 179 12.93 -44.74 6.66
N CYS A 180 11.94 -45.33 7.33
CA CYS A 180 11.85 -45.30 8.79
C CYS A 180 11.15 -46.57 9.36
N PRO A 181 11.74 -47.76 9.20
CA PRO A 181 11.12 -49.03 9.63
C PRO A 181 10.83 -49.05 11.15
N ALA A 182 11.66 -48.38 11.95
CA ALA A 182 11.47 -48.26 13.40
C ALA A 182 10.17 -47.57 13.83
N TYR A 183 9.55 -46.75 12.97
CA TYR A 183 8.23 -46.14 13.22
C TYR A 183 7.07 -47.12 12.98
N PHE A 184 7.18 -47.97 11.96
CA PHE A 184 6.16 -48.96 11.61
C PHE A 184 6.25 -50.22 12.49
N ALA A 185 7.45 -50.53 13.02
CA ALA A 185 7.68 -51.60 13.98
C ALA A 185 7.19 -51.32 15.42
N GLN A 186 6.49 -50.20 15.68
CA GLN A 186 5.98 -49.88 17.02
C GLN A 186 4.73 -50.69 17.37
N PRO A 187 4.66 -51.34 18.56
CA PRO A 187 3.53 -52.17 18.93
C PRO A 187 2.24 -51.36 19.09
N GLU A 188 1.13 -51.95 18.65
CA GLU A 188 -0.19 -51.32 18.74
C GLU A 188 -0.58 -51.08 20.21
N GLY A 189 -1.10 -49.87 20.49
CA GLY A 189 -1.41 -49.42 21.86
C GLY A 189 -0.28 -48.64 22.56
N ALA A 190 0.96 -48.67 22.07
CA ALA A 190 2.02 -47.80 22.57
C ALA A 190 1.81 -46.32 22.16
N THR A 191 2.35 -45.39 22.95
CA THR A 191 2.36 -43.97 22.59
C THR A 191 3.33 -43.75 21.43
N ARG A 192 2.80 -43.66 20.20
CA ARG A 192 3.62 -43.54 18.98
C ARG A 192 4.56 -42.34 19.05
N LEU A 193 5.86 -42.59 18.94
CA LEU A 193 6.87 -41.54 18.85
C LEU A 193 6.86 -40.95 17.44
N ALA A 194 7.02 -39.63 17.33
CA ALA A 194 7.02 -38.96 16.02
C ALA A 194 8.22 -39.41 15.17
N GLN A 195 8.04 -39.55 13.85
CA GLN A 195 9.07 -40.08 12.94
C GLN A 195 10.43 -39.38 13.07
N HIS A 196 10.44 -38.06 13.31
CA HIS A 196 11.67 -37.28 13.51
C HIS A 196 12.49 -37.68 14.75
N GLN A 197 11.90 -38.41 15.71
CA GLN A 197 12.56 -38.89 16.94
C GLN A 197 13.21 -40.26 16.75
N LEU A 198 12.75 -41.04 15.77
CA LEU A 198 13.29 -42.38 15.45
C LEU A 198 14.28 -42.33 14.29
N CYS A 199 14.02 -41.46 13.30
CA CYS A 199 14.74 -41.41 12.03
C CYS A 199 15.12 -39.96 11.69
N PRO A 200 15.93 -39.29 12.55
CA PRO A 200 16.22 -37.85 12.42
C PRO A 200 16.92 -37.50 11.11
N ASP A 201 17.83 -38.34 10.62
CA ASP A 201 18.62 -38.05 9.43
C ASP A 201 17.79 -38.09 8.14
N GLU A 202 16.92 -39.09 7.98
CA GLU A 202 16.01 -39.18 6.82
C GLU A 202 14.94 -38.09 6.89
N TYR A 203 14.46 -37.71 8.09
CA TYR A 203 13.58 -36.56 8.28
C TYR A 203 14.27 -35.23 7.88
N ALA A 204 15.55 -35.07 8.24
CA ALA A 204 16.34 -33.91 7.82
C ALA A 204 16.54 -33.87 6.29
N ARG A 205 16.79 -35.01 5.64
CA ARG A 205 16.86 -35.09 4.16
C ARG A 205 15.54 -34.70 3.51
N LEU A 206 14.41 -35.09 4.10
CA LEU A 206 13.08 -34.68 3.63
C LEU A 206 12.88 -33.16 3.75
N ALA A 207 13.39 -32.54 4.83
CA ALA A 207 13.39 -31.09 5.00
C ALA A 207 14.35 -30.35 4.03
N MET A 208 15.47 -30.97 3.63
CA MET A 208 16.34 -30.43 2.57
C MET A 208 15.68 -30.51 1.19
N LEU A 209 15.00 -31.61 0.86
CA LEU A 209 14.21 -31.74 -0.37
C LEU A 209 13.06 -30.71 -0.40
N LEU A 210 12.42 -30.45 0.74
CA LEU A 210 11.44 -29.37 0.91
C LEU A 210 12.07 -27.99 0.63
N ALA A 211 13.26 -27.70 1.17
CA ALA A 211 13.98 -26.44 0.88
C ALA A 211 14.31 -26.28 -0.62
N PHE A 212 14.76 -27.35 -1.29
CA PHE A 212 15.06 -27.35 -2.71
C PHE A 212 13.82 -27.02 -3.55
N LEU A 213 12.70 -27.71 -3.28
CA LEU A 213 11.45 -27.54 -4.02
C LEU A 213 10.78 -26.19 -3.72
N VAL A 214 10.81 -25.72 -2.47
CA VAL A 214 10.41 -24.35 -2.09
C VAL A 214 11.23 -23.32 -2.87
N GLY A 215 12.54 -23.49 -2.96
CA GLY A 215 13.42 -22.61 -3.72
C GLY A 215 13.11 -22.58 -5.22
N ILE A 216 12.79 -23.73 -5.83
CA ILE A 216 12.35 -23.82 -7.23
C ILE A 216 10.99 -23.13 -7.43
N LEU A 217 10.00 -23.40 -6.58
CA LEU A 217 8.67 -22.77 -6.66
C LEU A 217 8.77 -21.25 -6.52
N GLN A 218 9.64 -20.77 -5.62
CA GLN A 218 9.94 -19.34 -5.46
C GLN A 218 10.65 -18.75 -6.69
N LEU A 219 11.64 -19.44 -7.27
CA LEU A 219 12.27 -19.02 -8.53
C LEU A 219 11.25 -18.91 -9.68
N CYS A 220 10.41 -19.93 -9.86
CA CYS A 220 9.35 -19.94 -10.87
C CYS A 220 8.35 -18.79 -10.66
N GLY A 221 7.86 -18.59 -9.43
CA GLY A 221 6.96 -17.48 -9.10
C GLY A 221 7.59 -16.10 -9.32
N GLY A 222 8.90 -15.97 -9.10
CA GLY A 222 9.67 -14.76 -9.38
C GLY A 222 9.77 -14.46 -10.87
N VAL A 223 10.13 -15.46 -11.69
CA VAL A 223 10.19 -15.37 -13.16
C VAL A 223 8.82 -15.04 -13.76
N LEU A 224 7.75 -15.67 -13.24
CA LEU A 224 6.36 -15.41 -13.62
C LEU A 224 5.79 -14.09 -13.05
N ASN A 225 6.58 -13.31 -12.30
CA ASN A 225 6.19 -12.05 -11.65
C ASN A 225 4.92 -12.15 -10.76
N VAL A 226 4.70 -13.32 -10.14
CA VAL A 226 3.56 -13.61 -9.24
C VAL A 226 3.52 -12.68 -8.01
N GLY A 227 4.61 -11.97 -7.73
CA GLY A 227 4.71 -10.92 -6.71
C GLY A 227 3.70 -9.77 -6.80
N PHE A 228 2.89 -9.69 -7.86
CA PHE A 228 1.71 -8.81 -7.88
C PHE A 228 0.64 -9.21 -6.85
N LEU A 229 0.52 -10.51 -6.50
CA LEU A 229 -0.45 -11.00 -5.50
C LEU A 229 -0.25 -10.35 -4.12
N VAL A 230 0.97 -9.95 -3.81
CA VAL A 230 1.33 -9.21 -2.58
C VAL A 230 0.58 -7.88 -2.47
N SER A 231 0.17 -7.28 -3.58
CA SER A 231 -0.57 -6.01 -3.57
C SER A 231 -2.00 -6.15 -3.04
N PHE A 232 -2.52 -7.37 -2.87
CA PHE A 232 -3.78 -7.64 -2.18
C PHE A 232 -3.62 -7.85 -0.66
N LEU A 233 -2.38 -7.89 -0.15
CA LEU A 233 -2.09 -7.95 1.29
C LEU A 233 -2.16 -6.54 1.89
N GLY A 234 -3.38 -6.12 2.25
CA GLY A 234 -3.61 -4.90 3.02
C GLY A 234 -2.83 -4.94 4.35
N HIS A 235 -2.30 -3.79 4.77
CA HIS A 235 -1.60 -3.64 6.05
C HIS A 235 -2.38 -4.21 7.27
N PRO A 236 -3.73 -4.06 7.37
CA PRO A 236 -4.51 -4.68 8.44
C PRO A 236 -4.43 -6.20 8.48
N VAL A 237 -4.45 -6.86 7.31
CA VAL A 237 -4.32 -8.33 7.20
C VAL A 237 -2.97 -8.77 7.76
N MET A 238 -1.88 -8.10 7.34
CA MET A 238 -0.55 -8.46 7.80
C MET A 238 -0.36 -8.23 9.31
N SER A 239 -0.84 -7.11 9.85
CA SER A 239 -0.72 -6.79 11.29
C SER A 239 -1.57 -7.72 12.17
N GLY A 240 -2.76 -8.12 11.71
CA GLY A 240 -3.61 -9.10 12.40
C GLY A 240 -3.01 -10.52 12.38
N PHE A 241 -2.56 -10.95 11.19
CA PHE A 241 -1.87 -12.22 10.98
C PHE A 241 -0.61 -12.36 11.85
N THR A 242 0.29 -11.38 11.83
CA THR A 242 1.52 -11.44 12.65
C THR A 242 1.23 -11.45 14.13
N SER A 243 0.20 -10.71 14.57
CA SER A 243 -0.24 -10.71 15.97
C SER A 243 -0.79 -12.07 16.41
N GLY A 244 -1.55 -12.76 15.55
CA GLY A 244 -2.05 -14.11 15.83
C GLY A 244 -0.91 -15.16 15.83
N ALA A 245 -0.05 -15.13 14.81
CA ALA A 245 1.09 -16.03 14.70
C ALA A 245 2.08 -15.87 15.87
N ALA A 246 2.32 -14.64 16.35
CA ALA A 246 3.17 -14.38 17.51
C ALA A 246 2.67 -15.07 18.80
N ILE A 247 1.35 -15.19 18.99
CA ILE A 247 0.75 -15.92 20.11
C ILE A 247 0.93 -17.43 19.93
N ILE A 248 0.71 -17.97 18.73
CA ILE A 248 0.93 -19.40 18.44
C ILE A 248 2.39 -19.80 18.69
N ILE A 249 3.35 -18.98 18.22
CA ILE A 249 4.78 -19.21 18.46
C ILE A 249 5.11 -19.08 19.96
N GLY A 250 4.53 -18.11 20.66
CA GLY A 250 4.71 -17.99 22.11
C GLY A 250 4.25 -19.25 22.85
N LEU A 251 3.08 -19.77 22.50
CA LEU A 251 2.50 -20.98 23.10
C LEU A 251 3.26 -22.27 22.74
N SER A 252 3.81 -22.40 21.53
CA SER A 252 4.58 -23.58 21.14
C SER A 252 5.90 -23.73 21.92
N GLN A 253 6.40 -22.65 22.52
CA GLN A 253 7.59 -22.63 23.38
C GLN A 253 7.32 -22.99 24.85
N LEU A 254 6.06 -22.96 25.33
CA LEU A 254 5.77 -23.30 26.73
C LEU A 254 6.12 -24.76 27.07
N LYS A 255 6.21 -25.67 26.08
CA LYS A 255 6.66 -27.05 26.25
C LYS A 255 8.01 -27.13 27.01
N ASP A 256 8.95 -26.26 26.64
CA ASP A 256 10.32 -26.25 27.17
C ASP A 256 10.42 -25.50 28.52
N TRP A 257 9.38 -24.78 28.93
CA TRP A 257 9.22 -24.31 30.32
C TRP A 257 8.58 -25.40 31.19
N LEU A 258 7.47 -25.98 30.72
CA LEU A 258 6.68 -26.97 31.46
C LEU A 258 7.43 -28.30 31.67
N GLY A 259 8.44 -28.61 30.85
CA GLY A 259 9.27 -29.81 30.99
C GLY A 259 8.55 -31.10 30.58
N PHE A 260 7.46 -31.00 29.80
CA PHE A 260 6.77 -32.16 29.23
C PHE A 260 6.43 -31.94 27.75
N ARG A 261 6.24 -33.05 27.03
CA ARG A 261 6.03 -33.05 25.58
C ARG A 261 4.62 -32.54 25.24
N VAL A 262 4.54 -31.36 24.63
CA VAL A 262 3.32 -30.82 24.01
C VAL A 262 3.38 -31.08 22.49
N PRO A 263 2.38 -31.76 21.89
CA PRO A 263 2.35 -31.95 20.44
C PRO A 263 2.26 -30.59 19.72
N GLN A 264 3.02 -30.43 18.64
CA GLN A 264 2.92 -29.22 17.83
C GLN A 264 1.57 -29.18 17.11
N SER A 265 1.01 -27.98 16.94
CA SER A 265 -0.25 -27.79 16.24
C SER A 265 -0.37 -26.36 15.72
N PRO A 266 -0.92 -26.14 14.52
CA PRO A 266 -1.25 -24.79 14.05
C PRO A 266 -2.51 -24.22 14.73
N TYR A 267 -3.23 -25.04 15.50
CA TYR A 267 -4.50 -24.70 16.13
C TYR A 267 -4.34 -24.40 17.63
N ILE A 268 -4.60 -23.16 18.07
CA ILE A 268 -4.39 -22.75 19.46
C ILE A 268 -5.15 -23.62 20.48
N TYR A 269 -6.37 -24.04 20.15
CA TYR A 269 -7.24 -24.78 21.07
C TYR A 269 -6.71 -26.20 21.36
N ARG A 270 -5.97 -26.83 20.42
CA ARG A 270 -5.37 -28.15 20.63
C ARG A 270 -4.17 -28.06 21.57
N THR A 271 -3.27 -27.12 21.31
CA THR A 271 -2.09 -26.87 22.16
C THR A 271 -2.49 -26.48 23.58
N LEU A 272 -3.46 -25.57 23.73
CA LEU A 272 -3.95 -25.16 25.04
C LEU A 272 -4.68 -26.31 25.77
N GLY A 273 -5.52 -27.08 25.07
CA GLY A 273 -6.19 -28.26 25.65
C GLY A 273 -5.19 -29.33 26.14
N HIS A 274 -4.14 -29.61 25.38
CA HIS A 274 -3.08 -30.54 25.81
C HIS A 274 -2.29 -30.03 27.02
N ILE A 275 -1.99 -28.73 27.09
CA ILE A 275 -1.32 -28.12 28.25
C ILE A 275 -2.20 -28.23 29.50
N LEU A 276 -3.47 -27.82 29.42
CA LEU A 276 -4.40 -27.84 30.56
C LEU A 276 -4.68 -29.26 31.07
N THR A 277 -4.73 -30.27 30.19
CA THR A 277 -4.97 -31.68 30.57
C THR A 277 -3.73 -32.43 31.04
N ASN A 278 -2.53 -31.83 31.00
CA ASN A 278 -1.28 -32.44 31.44
C ASN A 278 -0.52 -31.57 32.45
N LEU A 279 -1.20 -30.58 33.05
CA LEU A 279 -0.58 -29.62 33.97
C LEU A 279 0.10 -30.29 35.18
N ASP A 280 -0.43 -31.43 35.63
CA ASP A 280 0.11 -32.23 36.74
C ASP A 280 1.50 -32.84 36.43
N LYS A 281 1.91 -32.88 35.16
CA LYS A 281 3.22 -33.39 34.70
C LYS A 281 4.29 -32.28 34.59
N THR A 282 4.01 -31.08 35.11
CA THR A 282 4.87 -29.91 34.99
C THR A 282 6.11 -30.02 35.88
N ASN A 283 7.30 -29.89 35.29
CA ASN A 283 8.54 -29.69 36.04
C ASN A 283 8.58 -28.26 36.60
N GLY A 284 8.28 -28.13 37.90
CA GLY A 284 8.24 -26.84 38.59
C GLY A 284 9.58 -26.08 38.61
N ALA A 285 10.72 -26.77 38.58
CA ALA A 285 12.03 -26.13 38.52
C ALA A 285 12.30 -25.53 37.12
N SER A 286 11.99 -26.27 36.06
CA SER A 286 12.07 -25.78 34.68
C SER A 286 11.12 -24.59 34.45
N LEU A 287 9.90 -24.66 34.97
CA LEU A 287 8.92 -23.57 34.86
C LEU A 287 9.39 -22.31 35.61
N GLY A 288 9.86 -22.45 36.85
CA GLY A 288 10.37 -21.35 37.66
C GLY A 288 11.58 -20.66 37.03
N LEU A 289 12.53 -21.43 36.48
CA LEU A 289 13.70 -20.90 35.80
C LEU A 289 13.37 -20.26 34.44
N GLY A 290 12.42 -20.83 33.68
CA GLY A 290 11.90 -20.22 32.45
C GLY A 290 11.26 -18.86 32.70
N ILE A 291 10.37 -18.78 33.70
CA ILE A 291 9.74 -17.50 34.11
C ILE A 291 10.80 -16.50 34.58
N ALA A 292 11.76 -16.92 35.41
CA ALA A 292 12.84 -16.05 35.89
C ALA A 292 13.69 -15.51 34.73
N PHE A 293 14.09 -16.36 33.78
CA PHE A 293 14.88 -15.95 32.62
C PHE A 293 14.10 -14.99 31.73
N PHE A 294 12.80 -15.22 31.51
CA PHE A 294 11.93 -14.30 30.78
C PHE A 294 11.77 -12.94 31.48
N VAL A 295 11.56 -12.91 32.80
CA VAL A 295 11.46 -11.68 33.58
C VAL A 295 12.77 -10.89 33.51
N VAL A 296 13.92 -11.55 33.59
CA VAL A 296 15.23 -10.89 33.43
C VAL A 296 15.42 -10.35 32.00
N LEU A 297 15.09 -11.11 30.95
CA LEU A 297 15.13 -10.64 29.55
C LEU A 297 14.21 -9.41 29.34
N TYR A 298 13.01 -9.44 29.91
CA TYR A 298 12.06 -8.33 29.85
C TYR A 298 12.60 -7.09 30.60
N ALA A 299 13.17 -7.26 31.79
CA ALA A 299 13.77 -6.20 32.58
C ALA A 299 15.00 -5.58 31.88
N MET A 300 15.89 -6.40 31.30
CA MET A 300 17.01 -5.95 30.46
C MET A 300 16.52 -5.11 29.28
N ARG A 301 15.45 -5.56 28.60
CA ARG A 301 14.86 -4.87 27.46
C ARG A 301 14.17 -3.55 27.83
N TRP A 302 13.52 -3.50 28.99
CA TRP A 302 12.94 -2.27 29.56
C TRP A 302 14.04 -1.27 29.95
N ALA A 303 15.09 -1.72 30.65
CA ALA A 303 16.24 -0.90 31.01
C ALA A 303 16.97 -0.34 29.78
N ALA A 304 17.17 -1.15 28.75
CA ALA A 304 17.74 -0.73 27.47
C ALA A 304 16.86 0.27 26.69
N GLY A 305 15.55 0.27 26.93
CA GLY A 305 14.62 1.28 26.40
C GLY A 305 14.66 2.60 27.16
N LYS A 306 14.85 2.54 28.50
CA LYS A 306 14.89 3.72 29.39
C LYS A 306 16.26 4.41 29.40
N TYR A 307 17.36 3.65 29.33
CA TYR A 307 18.72 4.15 29.48
C TYR A 307 19.54 3.88 28.21
N LYS A 308 19.86 4.94 27.45
CA LYS A 308 20.61 4.84 26.19
C LYS A 308 21.97 4.12 26.31
N ALA A 309 22.64 4.24 27.47
CA ALA A 309 23.89 3.54 27.75
C ALA A 309 23.75 2.00 27.79
N LEU A 310 22.55 1.50 28.12
CA LEU A 310 22.22 0.07 28.14
C LEU A 310 21.56 -0.41 26.85
N ALA A 311 21.56 0.37 25.76
CA ALA A 311 20.92 -0.02 24.50
C ALA A 311 21.42 -1.37 23.96
N PHE A 312 22.70 -1.72 24.20
CA PHE A 312 23.27 -3.01 23.80
C PHE A 312 22.61 -4.22 24.50
N LEU A 313 22.06 -4.04 25.71
CA LEU A 313 21.42 -5.11 26.49
C LEU A 313 20.17 -5.67 25.80
N ARG A 314 19.50 -4.86 24.96
CA ARG A 314 18.38 -5.29 24.11
C ARG A 314 18.77 -6.33 23.06
N ALA A 315 20.04 -6.37 22.69
CA ALA A 315 20.60 -7.19 21.62
C ALA A 315 21.46 -8.34 22.15
N ALA A 316 22.33 -8.05 23.12
CA ALA A 316 23.17 -9.05 23.78
C ALA A 316 22.40 -9.89 24.81
N GLY A 317 21.30 -9.37 25.38
CA GLY A 317 20.51 -10.03 26.43
C GLY A 317 20.18 -11.50 26.17
N PRO A 318 19.66 -11.88 24.98
CA PRO A 318 19.47 -13.28 24.61
C PRO A 318 20.71 -14.16 24.77
N LEU A 319 21.87 -13.75 24.25
CA LEU A 319 23.11 -14.51 24.39
C LEU A 319 23.61 -14.51 25.83
N ILE A 320 23.55 -13.38 26.55
CA ILE A 320 23.93 -13.28 27.96
C ILE A 320 23.15 -14.28 28.80
N MET A 321 21.84 -14.42 28.57
CA MET A 321 20.99 -15.37 29.29
C MET A 321 21.22 -16.82 28.83
N CYS A 322 21.49 -17.07 27.55
CA CYS A 322 21.93 -18.40 27.10
C CYS A 322 23.26 -18.83 27.76
N LEU A 323 24.25 -17.94 27.81
CA LEU A 323 25.53 -18.18 28.48
C LEU A 323 25.37 -18.36 30.00
N LEU A 324 24.52 -17.56 30.65
CA LEU A 324 24.17 -17.75 32.07
C LEU A 324 23.52 -19.13 32.30
N GLY A 325 22.64 -19.57 31.40
CA GLY A 325 22.04 -20.90 31.42
C GLY A 325 23.09 -22.02 31.29
N VAL A 326 24.02 -21.90 30.33
CA VAL A 326 25.16 -22.82 30.15
C VAL A 326 26.01 -22.89 31.43
N CYS A 327 26.44 -21.75 31.98
CA CYS A 327 27.23 -21.70 33.20
C CYS A 327 26.49 -22.33 34.40
N MET A 328 25.17 -22.13 34.51
CA MET A 328 24.36 -22.68 35.59
C MET A 328 24.17 -24.20 35.48
N MET A 329 23.93 -24.73 34.28
CA MET A 329 23.85 -26.18 34.03
C MET A 329 25.20 -26.88 34.15
N TRP A 330 26.30 -26.18 33.84
CA TRP A 330 27.66 -26.69 34.00
C TRP A 330 28.07 -26.75 35.47
N ALA A 331 27.86 -25.66 36.22
CA ALA A 331 28.29 -25.54 37.62
C ALA A 331 27.45 -26.37 38.62
N SER A 332 26.21 -26.74 38.28
CA SER A 332 25.33 -27.50 39.16
C SER A 332 24.70 -28.70 38.44
N PRO A 333 25.36 -29.88 38.44
CA PRO A 333 24.82 -31.12 37.85
C PRO A 333 23.44 -31.51 38.40
N TYR A 334 23.18 -31.23 39.68
CA TYR A 334 21.87 -31.40 40.34
C TYR A 334 20.67 -30.85 39.54
N LEU A 335 20.86 -29.74 38.80
CA LEU A 335 19.81 -29.17 37.94
C LEU A 335 19.42 -30.08 36.78
N ARG A 336 20.38 -30.82 36.22
CA ARG A 336 20.17 -31.76 35.11
C ARG A 336 19.73 -33.12 35.61
N ASP A 337 20.44 -33.63 36.62
CA ASP A 337 20.43 -35.06 36.95
C ASP A 337 19.31 -35.41 37.96
N GLU A 338 19.01 -34.52 38.91
CA GLU A 338 17.97 -34.71 39.95
C GLU A 338 16.70 -33.89 39.64
N LEU A 339 16.85 -32.65 39.18
CA LEU A 339 15.72 -31.78 38.80
C LEU A 339 15.28 -31.98 37.34
N GLY A 340 15.90 -32.89 36.58
CA GLY A 340 15.43 -33.35 35.27
C GLY A 340 15.30 -32.25 34.21
N ILE A 341 16.14 -31.21 34.25
CA ILE A 341 16.06 -30.10 33.29
C ILE A 341 16.69 -30.51 31.97
N GLU A 342 15.88 -30.48 30.90
CA GLU A 342 16.34 -30.83 29.55
C GLU A 342 17.35 -29.80 29.00
N ILE A 343 18.50 -30.30 28.53
CA ILE A 343 19.54 -29.55 27.80
C ILE A 343 19.50 -29.84 26.29
N VAL A 344 20.29 -29.08 25.53
CA VAL A 344 20.47 -29.24 24.08
C VAL A 344 21.20 -30.53 23.71
N GLY A 345 22.29 -30.87 24.42
CA GLY A 345 23.10 -32.06 24.13
C GLY A 345 24.12 -31.86 23.01
N GLU A 346 24.59 -32.94 22.40
CA GLU A 346 25.64 -32.89 21.37
C GLU A 346 25.19 -32.15 20.10
N ILE A 347 26.13 -31.37 19.54
CA ILE A 347 25.98 -30.65 18.28
C ILE A 347 27.20 -31.00 17.42
N PRO A 348 27.01 -31.57 16.21
CA PRO A 348 28.11 -31.85 15.30
C PRO A 348 28.94 -30.58 15.02
N GLU A 349 30.26 -30.69 15.15
CA GLU A 349 31.20 -29.62 14.83
C GLU A 349 31.40 -29.47 13.31
N GLY A 350 31.68 -28.25 12.86
CA GLY A 350 32.13 -27.99 11.49
C GLY A 350 31.06 -27.49 10.53
N LEU A 351 31.38 -27.58 9.24
CA LEU A 351 30.58 -27.00 8.16
C LEU A 351 29.48 -27.97 7.68
N PRO A 352 28.34 -27.45 7.18
CA PRO A 352 27.28 -28.29 6.64
C PRO A 352 27.79 -29.20 5.52
N PRO A 353 27.53 -30.52 5.57
CA PRO A 353 27.90 -31.42 4.51
C PRO A 353 27.12 -31.11 3.23
N PHE A 354 27.74 -31.37 2.07
CA PHE A 354 27.10 -31.19 0.77
C PHE A 354 25.99 -32.23 0.56
N SER A 355 24.74 -31.78 0.56
CA SER A 355 23.56 -32.64 0.61
C SER A 355 22.88 -32.85 -0.74
N GLY A 356 23.55 -32.59 -1.86
CA GLY A 356 23.00 -32.83 -3.20
C GLY A 356 22.54 -34.29 -3.41
N GLY A 357 23.20 -35.27 -2.78
CA GLY A 357 22.80 -36.68 -2.80
C GLY A 357 21.51 -37.02 -2.04
N ALA A 358 20.97 -36.09 -1.23
CA ALA A 358 19.68 -36.26 -0.55
C ALA A 358 18.47 -36.01 -1.49
N LEU A 359 18.68 -35.37 -2.64
CA LEU A 359 17.63 -34.93 -3.57
C LEU A 359 17.10 -36.09 -4.45
N LYS A 360 16.55 -37.13 -3.81
CA LYS A 360 15.93 -38.28 -4.49
C LYS A 360 14.57 -37.92 -5.08
N THR A 361 14.40 -38.12 -6.38
CA THR A 361 13.16 -37.79 -7.11
C THR A 361 11.95 -38.62 -6.68
N ARG A 362 12.14 -39.88 -6.23
CA ARG A 362 11.06 -40.80 -5.80
C ARG A 362 10.24 -40.31 -4.59
N THR A 363 10.72 -39.31 -3.85
CA THR A 363 10.04 -38.77 -2.66
C THR A 363 9.38 -37.39 -2.92
N LEU A 364 9.50 -36.84 -4.15
CA LEU A 364 9.05 -35.49 -4.50
C LEU A 364 7.54 -35.27 -4.27
N ASP A 365 6.72 -36.24 -4.69
CA ASP A 365 5.25 -36.15 -4.66
C ASP A 365 4.70 -35.92 -3.24
N ARG A 366 5.36 -36.51 -2.23
CA ARG A 366 4.96 -36.38 -0.81
C ARG A 366 5.25 -35.00 -0.21
N VAL A 367 6.18 -34.28 -0.84
CA VAL A 367 6.74 -33.00 -0.40
C VAL A 367 6.14 -31.83 -1.19
N LEU A 368 5.62 -32.07 -2.40
CA LEU A 368 5.09 -31.05 -3.30
C LEU A 368 3.99 -30.18 -2.67
N THR A 369 3.01 -30.77 -2.00
CA THR A 369 1.93 -29.99 -1.35
C THR A 369 2.48 -29.12 -0.20
N PRO A 370 3.22 -29.64 0.80
CA PRO A 370 3.92 -28.80 1.78
C PRO A 370 4.82 -27.72 1.16
N ALA A 371 5.51 -28.03 0.05
CA ALA A 371 6.39 -27.07 -0.61
C ALA A 371 5.66 -25.86 -1.20
N ILE A 372 4.43 -26.03 -1.69
CA ILE A 372 3.59 -24.93 -2.18
C ILE A 372 3.21 -24.01 -1.02
N SER A 373 2.65 -24.55 0.07
CA SER A 373 2.28 -23.81 1.29
C SER A 373 3.47 -23.05 1.88
N VAL A 374 4.60 -23.72 2.06
CA VAL A 374 5.84 -23.16 2.61
C VAL A 374 6.46 -22.11 1.66
N ALA A 375 6.42 -22.32 0.34
CA ALA A 375 6.91 -21.35 -0.63
C ALA A 375 6.10 -20.05 -0.62
N VAL A 376 4.76 -20.16 -0.58
CA VAL A 376 3.83 -19.03 -0.58
C VAL A 376 3.90 -18.26 0.74
N ILE A 377 3.72 -18.93 1.88
CA ILE A 377 3.73 -18.27 3.20
C ILE A 377 5.12 -17.68 3.50
N GLY A 378 6.18 -18.41 3.18
CA GLY A 378 7.55 -17.91 3.30
C GLY A 378 7.78 -16.65 2.47
N TYR A 379 7.24 -16.58 1.25
CA TYR A 379 7.31 -15.36 0.45
C TYR A 379 6.48 -14.21 1.04
N MET A 380 5.26 -14.48 1.51
CA MET A 380 4.39 -13.47 2.12
C MET A 380 5.00 -12.83 3.37
N GLU A 381 5.64 -13.63 4.23
CA GLU A 381 6.42 -13.13 5.37
C GLU A 381 7.60 -12.25 4.90
N LEU A 382 8.43 -12.75 3.99
CA LEU A 382 9.57 -12.02 3.42
C LEU A 382 9.16 -10.63 2.91
N ILE A 383 8.16 -10.57 2.03
CA ILE A 383 7.83 -9.33 1.34
C ILE A 383 7.06 -8.34 2.21
N ALA A 384 6.30 -8.80 3.22
CA ALA A 384 5.63 -7.92 4.17
C ALA A 384 6.64 -7.21 5.09
N ILE A 385 7.63 -7.95 5.61
CA ILE A 385 8.77 -7.37 6.35
C ILE A 385 9.50 -6.37 5.45
N GLY A 386 9.82 -6.78 4.22
CA GLY A 386 10.57 -5.96 3.28
C GLY A 386 9.87 -4.66 2.92
N LYS A 387 8.61 -4.71 2.50
CA LYS A 387 7.82 -3.50 2.16
C LYS A 387 7.63 -2.58 3.36
N SER A 388 7.41 -3.12 4.57
CA SER A 388 7.30 -2.32 5.79
C SER A 388 8.60 -1.57 6.11
N LEU A 389 9.74 -2.26 6.05
CA LEU A 389 11.06 -1.65 6.25
C LEU A 389 11.47 -0.70 5.12
N ALA A 390 10.98 -0.93 3.90
CA ALA A 390 11.22 -0.08 2.74
C ALA A 390 10.45 1.24 2.82
N ALA A 391 9.14 1.18 3.12
CA ALA A 391 8.29 2.34 3.36
C ALA A 391 8.83 3.24 4.48
N LYS A 392 9.26 2.65 5.61
CA LYS A 392 9.86 3.39 6.74
C LYS A 392 11.12 4.20 6.38
N HIS A 393 11.82 3.84 5.30
CA HIS A 393 13.07 4.49 4.88
C HIS A 393 13.00 5.12 3.48
N GLY A 394 11.80 5.27 2.90
CA GLY A 394 11.61 5.93 1.62
C GLY A 394 12.31 5.24 0.44
N TYR A 395 12.34 3.91 0.41
CA TYR A 395 12.75 3.15 -0.80
C TYR A 395 11.67 2.17 -1.24
N GLU A 396 11.66 1.84 -2.54
CA GLU A 396 10.80 0.81 -3.10
C GLU A 396 11.50 -0.56 -3.11
N LEU A 397 10.72 -1.64 -3.00
CA LEU A 397 11.23 -3.01 -2.97
C LEU A 397 10.55 -3.88 -4.05
N PRO A 398 11.28 -4.31 -5.10
CA PRO A 398 10.71 -5.06 -6.22
C PRO A 398 10.34 -6.50 -5.81
N ALA A 399 9.05 -6.71 -5.57
CA ALA A 399 8.52 -7.93 -4.95
C ALA A 399 8.87 -9.22 -5.70
N GLY A 400 8.87 -9.23 -7.04
CA GLY A 400 9.25 -10.39 -7.85
C GLY A 400 10.74 -10.73 -7.76
N GLN A 401 11.62 -9.76 -7.48
CA GLN A 401 13.05 -10.03 -7.32
C GLN A 401 13.38 -10.53 -5.91
N GLU A 402 12.70 -10.04 -4.87
CA GLU A 402 12.84 -10.61 -3.52
C GLU A 402 12.44 -12.10 -3.50
N LEU A 403 11.39 -12.45 -4.26
CA LEU A 403 10.95 -13.83 -4.50
C LEU A 403 12.05 -14.68 -5.18
N MET A 404 12.73 -14.15 -6.20
CA MET A 404 13.89 -14.82 -6.80
C MET A 404 15.06 -14.95 -5.81
N ALA A 405 15.37 -13.90 -5.03
CA ALA A 405 16.51 -13.88 -4.13
C ALA A 405 16.37 -14.89 -2.97
N VAL A 406 15.16 -15.00 -2.38
CA VAL A 406 14.89 -16.06 -1.39
C VAL A 406 14.84 -17.45 -2.03
N GLY A 407 14.38 -17.54 -3.29
CA GLY A 407 14.38 -18.80 -4.06
C GLY A 407 15.79 -19.36 -4.27
N VAL A 408 16.74 -18.54 -4.73
CA VAL A 408 18.17 -18.95 -4.83
C VAL A 408 18.74 -19.29 -3.45
N ALA A 409 18.43 -18.51 -2.41
CA ALA A 409 18.89 -18.78 -1.05
C ALA A 409 18.39 -20.14 -0.52
N ASN A 410 17.15 -20.53 -0.83
CA ASN A 410 16.59 -21.84 -0.49
C ASN A 410 17.22 -22.99 -1.31
N VAL A 411 17.43 -22.80 -2.63
CA VAL A 411 18.12 -23.82 -3.46
C VAL A 411 19.56 -24.05 -2.99
N VAL A 412 20.36 -23.00 -2.82
CA VAL A 412 21.75 -23.12 -2.32
C VAL A 412 21.78 -23.63 -0.87
N GLY A 413 20.80 -23.24 -0.07
CA GLY A 413 20.58 -23.76 1.28
C GLY A 413 20.39 -25.28 1.30
N SER A 414 19.52 -25.83 0.46
CA SER A 414 19.27 -27.28 0.43
C SER A 414 20.51 -28.12 0.11
N LEU A 415 21.40 -27.60 -0.74
CA LEU A 415 22.70 -28.20 -1.05
C LEU A 415 23.70 -28.12 0.12
N THR A 416 23.46 -27.22 1.07
CA THR A 416 24.29 -26.97 2.27
C THR A 416 23.51 -27.28 3.55
N SER A 417 22.77 -28.39 3.55
CA SER A 417 22.04 -28.93 4.71
C SER A 417 21.07 -27.96 5.40
N SER A 418 20.50 -26.99 4.67
CA SER A 418 19.49 -26.07 5.19
C SER A 418 18.06 -26.56 4.91
N PHE A 419 17.18 -26.40 5.89
CA PHE A 419 15.72 -26.43 5.70
C PHE A 419 15.19 -25.03 5.27
N PRO A 420 13.93 -24.90 4.80
CA PRO A 420 13.40 -23.66 4.22
C PRO A 420 13.57 -22.40 5.08
N VAL A 421 13.99 -21.31 4.44
CA VAL A 421 14.22 -19.99 5.06
C VAL A 421 13.28 -18.90 4.53
N SER A 422 13.12 -17.85 5.34
CA SER A 422 12.50 -16.57 4.94
C SER A 422 13.11 -15.40 5.71
N GLY A 423 12.65 -14.17 5.42
CA GLY A 423 12.97 -12.98 6.21
C GLY A 423 12.33 -13.05 7.60
N SER A 424 13.04 -12.64 8.64
CA SER A 424 12.54 -12.71 10.02
C SER A 424 12.15 -11.34 10.56
N PHE A 425 10.91 -11.21 11.05
CA PHE A 425 10.42 -9.98 11.71
C PHE A 425 11.35 -9.55 12.84
N SER A 426 11.64 -10.45 13.79
CA SER A 426 12.42 -10.15 14.98
C SER A 426 13.84 -9.68 14.65
N ARG A 427 14.52 -10.39 13.73
CA ARG A 427 15.91 -10.11 13.38
C ARG A 427 16.05 -8.85 12.52
N SER A 428 15.15 -8.65 11.56
CA SER A 428 15.12 -7.44 10.70
C SER A 428 14.73 -6.18 11.49
N ALA A 429 13.84 -6.30 12.49
CA ALA A 429 13.51 -5.20 13.38
C ALA A 429 14.70 -4.77 14.26
N VAL A 430 15.54 -5.72 14.71
CA VAL A 430 16.76 -5.42 15.46
C VAL A 430 17.85 -4.84 14.53
N ASN A 431 18.03 -5.38 13.34
CA ASN A 431 18.95 -4.86 12.31
C ASN A 431 18.66 -3.38 12.00
N ASN A 432 17.38 -3.04 11.78
CA ASN A 432 16.86 -1.67 11.66
C ASN A 432 17.14 -0.83 12.92
N ALA A 433 16.84 -1.35 14.11
CA ALA A 433 17.00 -0.61 15.37
C ALA A 433 18.46 -0.27 15.75
N VAL A 434 19.44 -1.05 15.29
CA VAL A 434 20.88 -0.72 15.42
C VAL A 434 21.32 0.31 14.36
N GLY A 435 20.54 0.50 13.29
CA GLY A 435 20.79 1.48 12.25
C GLY A 435 21.58 0.94 11.06
N ALA A 436 21.41 -0.34 10.71
CA ALA A 436 21.91 -0.91 9.45
C ALA A 436 21.46 -0.07 8.24
N LYS A 437 22.30 -0.04 7.20
CA LYS A 437 22.12 0.76 5.98
C LYS A 437 22.34 -0.04 4.70
N SER A 438 22.99 -1.21 4.77
CA SER A 438 23.14 -2.11 3.64
C SER A 438 23.14 -3.60 4.03
N GLN A 439 23.05 -4.46 3.01
CA GLN A 439 23.12 -5.93 3.16
C GLN A 439 24.47 -6.43 3.72
N LEU A 440 25.48 -5.58 3.87
CA LEU A 440 26.70 -5.91 4.61
C LEU A 440 26.38 -6.41 6.04
N ALA A 441 25.33 -5.90 6.69
CA ALA A 441 24.91 -6.40 8.00
C ALA A 441 24.44 -7.87 7.95
N SER A 442 23.69 -8.24 6.91
CA SER A 442 23.27 -9.63 6.63
C SER A 442 24.45 -10.52 6.25
N PHE A 443 25.43 -10.00 5.51
CA PHE A 443 26.67 -10.73 5.20
C PHE A 443 27.50 -11.02 6.46
N ILE A 444 27.72 -10.01 7.31
CA ILE A 444 28.43 -10.14 8.60
C ILE A 444 27.69 -11.11 9.54
N THR A 445 26.35 -11.10 9.54
CA THR A 445 25.53 -12.09 10.26
C THR A 445 25.87 -13.52 9.82
N GLY A 446 25.99 -13.76 8.51
CA GLY A 446 26.40 -15.07 7.97
C GLY A 446 27.84 -15.47 8.34
N VAL A 447 28.78 -14.52 8.34
CA VAL A 447 30.17 -14.75 8.78
C VAL A 447 30.24 -15.13 10.26
N ILE A 448 29.37 -14.57 11.11
CA ILE A 448 29.30 -14.95 12.53
C ILE A 448 28.74 -16.35 12.71
N MET A 449 27.75 -16.76 11.91
CA MET A 449 27.27 -18.14 11.91
C MET A 449 28.34 -19.13 11.44
N PHE A 450 29.13 -18.78 10.43
CA PHE A 450 30.29 -19.57 9.99
C PHE A 450 31.32 -19.75 11.12
N LEU A 451 31.72 -18.67 11.80
CA LEU A 451 32.63 -18.75 12.95
C LEU A 451 32.04 -19.52 14.13
N THR A 452 30.73 -19.43 14.35
CA THR A 452 30.02 -20.16 15.42
C THR A 452 30.08 -21.67 15.17
N LEU A 453 29.82 -22.11 13.93
CA LEU A 453 29.86 -23.52 13.52
C LEU A 453 31.26 -24.15 13.60
N LEU A 454 32.33 -23.35 13.54
CA LEU A 454 33.71 -23.81 13.59
C LEU A 454 34.33 -23.84 14.99
N VAL A 455 33.78 -23.11 15.97
CA VAL A 455 34.47 -22.88 17.27
C VAL A 455 33.54 -22.89 18.48
N LEU A 456 32.28 -22.46 18.35
CA LEU A 456 31.39 -22.26 19.51
C LEU A 456 30.38 -23.40 19.74
N THR A 457 30.27 -24.38 18.82
CA THR A 457 29.31 -25.49 18.95
C THR A 457 29.41 -26.26 20.28
N PRO A 458 30.59 -26.53 20.89
CA PRO A 458 30.66 -27.27 22.16
C PRO A 458 30.11 -26.48 23.35
N VAL A 459 30.14 -25.14 23.29
CA VAL A 459 29.64 -24.26 24.37
C VAL A 459 28.14 -24.45 24.60
N PHE A 460 27.40 -24.82 23.55
CA PHE A 460 25.94 -24.99 23.63
C PHE A 460 25.48 -26.36 24.13
N PHE A 461 26.38 -27.31 24.40
CA PHE A 461 26.02 -28.64 24.93
C PHE A 461 25.16 -28.54 26.20
N TYR A 462 25.61 -27.73 27.16
CA TYR A 462 24.93 -27.49 28.45
C TYR A 462 23.81 -26.44 28.38
N LEU A 463 23.39 -26.00 27.19
CA LEU A 463 22.36 -24.96 27.06
C LEU A 463 20.98 -25.54 27.44
N PRO A 464 20.28 -25.02 28.48
CA PRO A 464 18.99 -25.54 28.89
C PRO A 464 17.86 -25.06 27.97
N LYS A 465 16.90 -25.94 27.66
CA LYS A 465 15.82 -25.64 26.70
C LYS A 465 14.89 -24.50 27.17
N PHE A 466 14.64 -24.37 28.48
CA PHE A 466 13.84 -23.27 29.02
C PHE A 466 14.43 -21.89 28.67
N ALA A 467 15.77 -21.77 28.53
CA ALA A 467 16.42 -20.51 28.17
C ALA A 467 16.20 -20.16 26.70
N LEU A 468 16.26 -21.15 25.79
CA LEU A 468 15.92 -20.99 24.38
C LEU A 468 14.45 -20.54 24.21
N ALA A 469 13.52 -21.18 24.90
CA ALA A 469 12.11 -20.77 24.91
C ALA A 469 11.91 -19.35 25.45
N SER A 470 12.61 -18.98 26.53
CA SER A 470 12.56 -17.62 27.10
C SER A 470 13.05 -16.56 26.11
N VAL A 471 14.08 -16.85 25.31
CA VAL A 471 14.56 -15.98 24.23
C VAL A 471 13.52 -15.83 23.12
N VAL A 472 12.84 -16.90 22.69
CA VAL A 472 11.82 -16.80 21.64
C VAL A 472 10.57 -16.08 22.16
N ILE A 473 10.06 -16.40 23.35
CA ILE A 473 8.88 -15.75 23.95
C ILE A 473 9.11 -14.23 24.12
N SER A 474 10.27 -13.83 24.67
CA SER A 474 10.63 -12.41 24.81
C SER A 474 10.91 -11.68 23.49
N SER A 475 11.10 -12.42 22.39
CA SER A 475 11.19 -11.89 21.03
C SER A 475 9.79 -11.65 20.43
N VAL A 476 8.95 -12.69 20.40
CA VAL A 476 7.64 -12.66 19.70
C VAL A 476 6.57 -11.81 20.40
N ILE A 477 6.63 -11.65 21.72
CA ILE A 477 5.68 -10.78 22.46
C ILE A 477 5.63 -9.33 21.92
N THR A 478 6.70 -8.88 21.25
CA THR A 478 6.77 -7.54 20.63
C THR A 478 6.39 -7.48 19.15
N LEU A 479 5.82 -8.56 18.61
CA LEU A 479 5.16 -8.60 17.30
C LEU A 479 3.63 -8.47 17.40
N VAL A 480 3.07 -8.54 18.61
CA VAL A 480 1.62 -8.40 18.85
C VAL A 480 1.23 -6.92 18.79
N ALA A 481 0.62 -6.52 17.69
CA ALA A 481 0.46 -5.14 17.25
C ALA A 481 -0.83 -4.48 17.78
N ILE A 482 -0.99 -4.47 19.11
CA ILE A 482 -2.20 -3.96 19.80
C ILE A 482 -2.45 -2.46 19.52
N ASN A 483 -1.40 -1.69 19.21
CA ASN A 483 -1.52 -0.26 18.91
C ASN A 483 -2.07 -0.01 17.50
N ASP A 484 -1.61 -0.76 16.50
CA ASP A 484 -2.16 -0.74 15.13
C ASP A 484 -3.67 -0.95 15.16
N ALA A 485 -4.15 -1.96 15.91
CA ALA A 485 -5.58 -2.22 16.07
C ALA A 485 -6.36 -1.01 16.64
N LYS A 486 -5.78 -0.31 17.64
CA LYS A 486 -6.38 0.90 18.23
C LYS A 486 -6.40 2.08 17.26
N GLU A 487 -5.43 2.16 16.37
CA GLU A 487 -5.36 3.19 15.32
C GLU A 487 -6.36 2.90 14.20
N LEU A 488 -6.39 1.67 13.68
CA LEU A 488 -7.37 1.23 12.67
C LEU A 488 -8.82 1.44 13.13
N TRP A 489 -9.14 1.17 14.40
CA TRP A 489 -10.47 1.44 14.97
C TRP A 489 -10.87 2.92 14.93
N ARG A 490 -9.90 3.83 15.08
CA ARG A 490 -10.10 5.28 15.02
C ARG A 490 -10.18 5.81 13.58
N VAL A 491 -9.46 5.18 12.64
CA VAL A 491 -9.31 5.66 11.25
C VAL A 491 -10.35 5.07 10.31
N LYS A 492 -10.47 3.73 10.20
CA LYS A 492 -11.42 3.08 9.28
C LYS A 492 -11.90 1.73 9.85
N LYS A 493 -13.18 1.66 10.25
CA LYS A 493 -13.75 0.49 10.94
C LYS A 493 -13.72 -0.82 10.14
N SER A 494 -13.77 -0.75 8.80
CA SER A 494 -13.59 -1.93 7.92
C SER A 494 -12.23 -2.59 8.11
N ASP A 495 -11.21 -1.77 8.35
CA ASP A 495 -9.82 -2.19 8.36
C ASP A 495 -9.49 -2.77 9.74
N TRP A 496 -10.09 -2.24 10.81
CA TRP A 496 -10.12 -2.90 12.11
C TRP A 496 -10.85 -4.25 12.07
N PHE A 497 -12.00 -4.34 11.38
CA PHE A 497 -12.70 -5.61 11.22
C PHE A 497 -11.82 -6.63 10.48
N LEU A 498 -11.15 -6.21 9.41
CA LEU A 498 -10.22 -7.04 8.64
C LEU A 498 -9.01 -7.50 9.46
N TRP A 499 -8.43 -6.61 10.28
CA TRP A 499 -7.37 -6.94 11.26
C TRP A 499 -7.85 -7.99 12.28
N THR A 500 -9.05 -7.79 12.82
CA THR A 500 -9.65 -8.65 13.85
C THR A 500 -10.01 -10.01 13.30
N PHE A 501 -10.54 -10.06 12.07
CA PHE A 501 -10.78 -11.30 11.34
C PHE A 501 -9.47 -12.05 11.07
N ALA A 502 -8.45 -11.38 10.53
CA ALA A 502 -7.14 -12.00 10.28
C ALA A 502 -6.49 -12.56 11.55
N PHE A 503 -6.57 -11.82 12.67
CA PHE A 503 -6.08 -12.25 13.98
C PHE A 503 -6.78 -13.53 14.46
N PHE A 504 -8.11 -13.55 14.55
CA PHE A 504 -8.83 -14.73 15.05
C PHE A 504 -8.83 -15.91 14.08
N ALA A 505 -8.86 -15.67 12.76
CA ALA A 505 -8.75 -16.73 11.76
C ALA A 505 -7.40 -17.45 11.87
N THR A 506 -6.30 -16.69 12.01
CA THR A 506 -4.95 -17.23 12.24
C THR A 506 -4.89 -18.11 13.49
N LEU A 507 -5.54 -17.69 14.60
CA LEU A 507 -5.52 -18.42 15.87
C LEU A 507 -6.34 -19.72 15.85
N PHE A 508 -7.56 -19.68 15.31
CA PHE A 508 -8.53 -20.78 15.43
C PHE A 508 -8.59 -21.71 14.21
N ILE A 509 -8.47 -21.15 13.00
CA ILE A 509 -8.48 -21.90 11.73
C ILE A 509 -7.04 -22.32 11.35
N GLY A 510 -6.03 -21.66 11.92
CA GLY A 510 -4.63 -21.91 11.69
C GLY A 510 -4.00 -20.90 10.73
N VAL A 511 -2.67 -20.94 10.62
CA VAL A 511 -1.87 -19.88 9.99
C VAL A 511 -2.12 -19.77 8.47
N GLU A 512 -2.23 -20.89 7.78
CA GLU A 512 -2.42 -20.97 6.32
C GLU A 512 -3.85 -20.57 5.90
N GLU A 513 -4.84 -21.28 6.42
CA GLU A 513 -6.26 -20.98 6.17
C GLU A 513 -6.65 -19.57 6.67
N GLY A 514 -6.06 -19.12 7.79
CA GLY A 514 -6.31 -17.81 8.36
C GLY A 514 -5.88 -16.65 7.47
N ILE A 515 -4.68 -16.73 6.85
CA ILE A 515 -4.23 -15.69 5.92
C ILE A 515 -4.96 -15.79 4.57
N ALA A 516 -5.26 -16.99 4.08
CA ALA A 516 -6.03 -17.20 2.85
C ALA A 516 -7.45 -16.61 2.97
N ALA A 517 -8.16 -16.92 4.06
CA ALA A 517 -9.47 -16.36 4.36
C ALA A 517 -9.42 -14.84 4.51
N ALA A 518 -8.42 -14.29 5.20
CA ALA A 518 -8.30 -12.85 5.39
C ALA A 518 -8.01 -12.09 4.07
N VAL A 519 -7.22 -12.66 3.16
CA VAL A 519 -7.05 -12.13 1.80
C VAL A 519 -8.36 -12.21 1.02
N GLY A 520 -9.10 -13.31 1.13
CA GLY A 520 -10.43 -13.46 0.53
C GLY A 520 -11.41 -12.38 0.99
N VAL A 521 -11.51 -12.14 2.31
CA VAL A 521 -12.35 -11.06 2.88
C VAL A 521 -11.86 -9.68 2.43
N SER A 522 -10.54 -9.43 2.40
CA SER A 522 -9.97 -8.17 1.89
C SER A 522 -10.35 -7.93 0.43
N LEU A 523 -10.31 -8.96 -0.42
CA LEU A 523 -10.66 -8.87 -1.84
C LEU A 523 -12.17 -8.65 -2.02
N VAL A 524 -13.02 -9.32 -1.22
CA VAL A 524 -14.48 -9.10 -1.22
C VAL A 524 -14.83 -7.67 -0.82
N ILE A 525 -14.15 -7.09 0.18
CA ILE A 525 -14.32 -5.68 0.57
C ILE A 525 -13.96 -4.74 -0.59
N VAL A 526 -12.80 -4.94 -1.23
CA VAL A 526 -12.37 -4.12 -2.37
C VAL A 526 -13.31 -4.25 -3.58
N ILE A 527 -13.81 -5.46 -3.86
CA ILE A 527 -14.81 -5.68 -4.91
C ILE A 527 -16.11 -4.95 -4.56
N TYR A 528 -16.58 -5.00 -3.31
CA TYR A 528 -17.78 -4.31 -2.86
C TYR A 528 -17.65 -2.79 -2.95
N GLU A 529 -16.54 -2.21 -2.50
CA GLU A 529 -16.25 -0.77 -2.64
C GLU A 529 -16.17 -0.34 -4.12
N SER A 530 -15.63 -1.19 -5.01
CA SER A 530 -15.54 -0.93 -6.46
C SER A 530 -16.88 -1.11 -7.21
N VAL A 531 -17.76 -1.99 -6.71
CA VAL A 531 -19.14 -2.19 -7.20
C VAL A 531 -20.06 -1.04 -6.81
N ARG A 532 -19.80 -0.38 -5.67
CA ARG A 532 -20.56 0.78 -5.17
C ARG A 532 -19.70 2.05 -5.12
N PRO A 533 -19.22 2.57 -6.27
CA PRO A 533 -18.41 3.77 -6.31
C PRO A 533 -19.20 5.00 -5.82
N GLN A 534 -18.48 6.02 -5.34
CA GLN A 534 -19.11 7.27 -4.93
C GLN A 534 -19.69 8.01 -6.14
N ILE A 535 -20.98 8.34 -6.07
CA ILE A 535 -21.71 9.11 -7.08
C ILE A 535 -22.25 10.35 -6.38
N CYS A 536 -21.81 11.52 -6.81
CA CYS A 536 -21.98 12.78 -6.10
C CYS A 536 -22.82 13.76 -6.92
N VAL A 537 -23.93 14.23 -6.35
CA VAL A 537 -24.63 15.40 -6.88
C VAL A 537 -23.77 16.64 -6.63
N LEU A 538 -23.71 17.54 -7.62
CA LEU A 538 -22.92 18.78 -7.54
C LEU A 538 -23.80 20.03 -7.53
N TRP A 539 -23.37 21.03 -6.78
CA TRP A 539 -23.86 22.41 -6.84
C TRP A 539 -22.76 23.39 -7.27
N ARG A 540 -23.16 24.59 -7.69
CA ARG A 540 -22.27 25.67 -8.13
C ARG A 540 -21.90 26.55 -6.94
N LEU A 541 -20.61 26.87 -6.76
CA LEU A 541 -20.20 27.89 -5.79
C LEU A 541 -20.58 29.30 -6.31
N PRO A 542 -21.31 30.13 -5.53
CA PRO A 542 -21.79 31.44 -5.96
C PRO A 542 -20.68 32.33 -6.55
N GLY A 543 -20.99 33.03 -7.64
CA GLY A 543 -20.05 33.92 -8.32
C GLY A 543 -18.89 33.24 -9.07
N THR A 544 -18.81 31.91 -9.13
CA THR A 544 -17.70 31.17 -9.79
C THR A 544 -18.18 30.23 -10.90
N GLU A 545 -17.24 29.60 -11.62
CA GLU A 545 -17.49 28.46 -12.52
C GLU A 545 -17.30 27.09 -11.81
N ILE A 546 -17.06 27.08 -10.50
CA ILE A 546 -16.62 25.89 -9.76
C ILE A 546 -17.82 25.10 -9.24
N TYR A 547 -17.84 23.79 -9.54
CA TYR A 547 -18.83 22.85 -9.04
C TYR A 547 -18.23 21.93 -7.95
N ARG A 548 -18.92 21.79 -6.82
CA ARG A 548 -18.52 20.96 -5.67
C ARG A 548 -19.62 19.99 -5.26
N ASN A 549 -19.24 18.95 -4.53
CA ASN A 549 -20.17 17.97 -3.99
C ASN A 549 -21.01 18.63 -2.89
N VAL A 550 -22.33 18.44 -2.94
CA VAL A 550 -23.29 18.98 -1.96
C VAL A 550 -22.97 18.51 -0.53
N LYS A 551 -22.32 17.35 -0.36
CA LYS A 551 -21.90 16.79 0.93
C LYS A 551 -20.60 17.39 1.50
N GLN A 552 -20.19 18.58 1.06
CA GLN A 552 -18.99 19.30 1.55
C GLN A 552 -19.40 20.59 2.27
N GLU A 553 -18.63 21.00 3.28
CA GLU A 553 -18.81 22.23 4.08
C GLU A 553 -18.51 23.51 3.28
N ASN A 554 -19.27 23.77 2.22
CA ASN A 554 -19.18 24.98 1.40
C ASN A 554 -20.57 25.29 0.83
N ASP A 555 -21.14 26.46 1.13
CA ASP A 555 -22.45 26.83 0.60
C ASP A 555 -22.44 26.92 -0.92
N GLY A 556 -23.41 26.26 -1.56
CA GLY A 556 -23.56 26.23 -3.00
C GLY A 556 -25.01 26.47 -3.43
N GLN A 557 -25.17 26.76 -4.72
CA GLN A 557 -26.47 26.97 -5.36
C GLN A 557 -26.68 25.90 -6.43
N PHE A 558 -27.86 25.29 -6.41
CA PHE A 558 -28.32 24.46 -7.51
C PHE A 558 -28.70 25.32 -8.72
N VAL A 559 -28.61 24.74 -9.91
CA VAL A 559 -29.10 25.35 -11.14
C VAL A 559 -30.49 24.77 -11.41
N GLN A 560 -31.49 25.64 -11.59
CA GLN A 560 -32.85 25.19 -11.92
C GLN A 560 -32.84 24.43 -13.25
N GLY A 561 -33.69 23.39 -13.36
CA GLY A 561 -33.75 22.53 -14.55
C GLY A 561 -32.59 21.54 -14.73
N VAL A 562 -31.41 21.76 -14.10
CA VAL A 562 -30.17 21.03 -14.42
C VAL A 562 -29.61 20.26 -13.21
N LEU A 563 -29.72 18.92 -13.25
CA LEU A 563 -29.09 18.02 -12.27
C LEU A 563 -27.66 17.65 -12.72
N ILE A 564 -26.66 17.94 -11.89
CA ILE A 564 -25.25 17.66 -12.19
C ILE A 564 -24.76 16.51 -11.31
N VAL A 565 -24.22 15.45 -11.91
CA VAL A 565 -23.79 14.22 -11.21
C VAL A 565 -22.38 13.80 -11.62
N ARG A 566 -21.46 13.71 -10.65
CA ARG A 566 -20.11 13.17 -10.85
C ARG A 566 -20.06 11.68 -10.54
N VAL A 567 -19.53 10.90 -11.48
CA VAL A 567 -19.27 9.46 -11.29
C VAL A 567 -17.81 9.27 -10.85
N GLY A 568 -17.60 8.73 -9.64
CA GLY A 568 -16.29 8.68 -8.99
C GLY A 568 -15.35 7.54 -9.40
N ALA A 569 -15.69 6.72 -10.40
CA ALA A 569 -14.86 5.58 -10.83
C ALA A 569 -15.12 5.19 -12.30
N SER A 570 -14.23 4.37 -12.87
CA SER A 570 -14.48 3.66 -14.14
C SER A 570 -15.81 2.88 -14.13
N MET A 571 -16.51 2.88 -15.26
CA MET A 571 -17.76 2.11 -15.43
C MET A 571 -17.44 0.75 -16.04
N TYR A 572 -17.97 -0.32 -15.45
CA TYR A 572 -17.81 -1.67 -15.97
C TYR A 572 -18.98 -2.58 -15.54
N PHE A 573 -19.04 -3.79 -16.09
CA PHE A 573 -20.15 -4.74 -15.94
C PHE A 573 -20.68 -4.91 -14.51
N ALA A 574 -19.82 -4.86 -13.49
CA ALA A 574 -20.22 -5.09 -12.10
C ALA A 574 -20.77 -3.85 -11.37
N ASN A 575 -20.46 -2.62 -11.82
CA ASN A 575 -20.87 -1.39 -11.14
C ASN A 575 -21.87 -0.53 -11.93
N VAL A 576 -22.00 -0.72 -13.25
CA VAL A 576 -22.81 0.18 -14.08
C VAL A 576 -24.32 0.06 -13.84
N ALA A 577 -24.80 -1.08 -13.33
CA ALA A 577 -26.20 -1.21 -12.88
C ALA A 577 -26.48 -0.26 -11.70
N TYR A 578 -25.66 -0.35 -10.64
CA TYR A 578 -25.73 0.54 -9.48
C TYR A 578 -25.56 2.02 -9.86
N ILE A 579 -24.69 2.34 -10.83
CA ILE A 579 -24.52 3.71 -11.32
C ILE A 579 -25.80 4.21 -12.01
N ARG A 580 -26.41 3.41 -12.90
CA ARG A 580 -27.67 3.77 -13.58
C ARG A 580 -28.83 3.91 -12.59
N GLU A 581 -28.97 2.98 -11.66
CA GLU A 581 -29.99 3.01 -10.59
C GLU A 581 -29.84 4.25 -9.71
N THR A 582 -28.62 4.57 -9.27
CA THR A 582 -28.35 5.74 -8.41
C THR A 582 -28.59 7.07 -9.14
N ILE A 583 -28.23 7.17 -10.42
CA ILE A 583 -28.55 8.35 -11.24
C ILE A 583 -30.07 8.51 -11.39
N LEU A 584 -30.80 7.43 -11.67
CA LEU A 584 -32.26 7.46 -11.77
C LEU A 584 -32.95 7.78 -10.43
N ALA A 585 -32.38 7.33 -9.31
CA ALA A 585 -32.84 7.69 -7.96
C ALA A 585 -32.64 9.18 -7.67
N TYR A 586 -31.43 9.74 -7.89
CA TYR A 586 -31.19 11.18 -7.72
C TYR A 586 -32.08 12.05 -8.63
N ILE A 587 -32.41 11.59 -9.85
CA ILE A 587 -33.37 12.28 -10.72
C ILE A 587 -34.78 12.27 -10.12
N ALA A 588 -35.22 11.16 -9.53
CA ALA A 588 -36.53 11.05 -8.89
C ALA A 588 -36.61 11.90 -7.60
N GLU A 589 -35.58 11.87 -6.76
CA GLU A 589 -35.47 12.69 -5.54
C GLU A 589 -35.48 14.19 -5.87
N TYR A 590 -34.68 14.62 -6.86
CA TYR A 590 -34.59 16.04 -7.23
C TYR A 590 -35.87 16.52 -7.94
N SER A 591 -36.50 15.68 -8.76
CA SER A 591 -37.79 15.98 -9.43
C SER A 591 -38.93 16.31 -8.45
N ALA A 592 -38.83 15.92 -7.18
CA ALA A 592 -39.80 16.28 -6.14
C ALA A 592 -39.63 17.72 -5.61
N VAL A 593 -38.52 18.40 -5.94
CA VAL A 593 -38.16 19.76 -5.49
C VAL A 593 -38.09 20.75 -6.66
N SER A 594 -37.57 20.31 -7.81
CA SER A 594 -37.48 21.08 -9.06
C SER A 594 -37.58 20.12 -10.23
N GLU A 595 -38.34 20.50 -11.27
CA GLU A 595 -38.36 19.76 -12.54
C GLU A 595 -36.93 19.57 -13.07
N VAL A 596 -36.58 18.34 -13.46
CA VAL A 596 -35.28 17.99 -14.08
C VAL A 596 -35.49 17.90 -15.58
N LYS A 597 -34.99 18.90 -16.32
CA LYS A 597 -35.00 18.93 -17.79
C LYS A 597 -33.68 18.42 -18.38
N TYR A 598 -32.59 18.67 -17.67
CA TYR A 598 -31.23 18.32 -18.10
C TYR A 598 -30.48 17.54 -17.02
N VAL A 599 -29.71 16.54 -17.43
CA VAL A 599 -28.77 15.81 -16.58
C VAL A 599 -27.37 15.96 -17.17
N VAL A 600 -26.42 16.40 -16.35
CA VAL A 600 -25.02 16.59 -16.73
C VAL A 600 -24.17 15.57 -15.99
N ILE A 601 -23.62 14.57 -16.68
CA ILE A 601 -22.70 13.59 -16.09
C ILE A 601 -21.26 14.10 -16.21
N GLU A 602 -20.58 14.25 -15.07
CA GLU A 602 -19.15 14.54 -15.02
C GLU A 602 -18.33 13.25 -14.96
N MET A 603 -17.50 13.05 -15.99
CA MET A 603 -16.74 11.83 -16.25
C MET A 603 -15.27 11.91 -15.84
N THR A 604 -14.83 12.95 -15.11
CA THR A 604 -13.42 13.21 -14.74
C THR A 604 -12.72 11.98 -14.13
N ALA A 605 -13.40 11.21 -13.29
CA ALA A 605 -12.85 10.02 -12.64
C ALA A 605 -13.09 8.69 -13.40
N VAL A 606 -13.72 8.75 -14.58
CA VAL A 606 -14.03 7.57 -15.40
C VAL A 606 -12.87 7.30 -16.36
N ILE A 607 -11.92 6.47 -15.92
CA ILE A 607 -10.68 6.17 -16.67
C ILE A 607 -10.93 5.17 -17.82
N SER A 608 -11.95 4.32 -17.67
CA SER A 608 -12.34 3.30 -18.66
C SER A 608 -13.84 3.00 -18.61
N ILE A 609 -14.38 2.56 -19.75
CA ILE A 609 -15.72 2.01 -19.91
C ILE A 609 -15.62 0.71 -20.73
N ASP A 610 -16.36 -0.33 -20.34
CA ASP A 610 -16.50 -1.60 -21.09
C ASP A 610 -17.78 -1.67 -21.94
N SER A 611 -17.98 -2.76 -22.69
CA SER A 611 -19.15 -2.95 -23.56
C SER A 611 -20.48 -3.02 -22.79
N THR A 612 -20.50 -3.67 -21.63
CA THR A 612 -21.69 -3.73 -20.77
C THR A 612 -22.09 -2.34 -20.27
N ALA A 613 -21.11 -1.52 -19.90
CA ALA A 613 -21.33 -0.15 -19.46
C ALA A 613 -21.77 0.78 -20.60
N ILE A 614 -21.23 0.63 -21.82
CA ILE A 614 -21.74 1.29 -23.03
C ILE A 614 -23.24 1.00 -23.23
N HIS A 615 -23.66 -0.27 -23.22
CA HIS A 615 -25.07 -0.62 -23.42
C HIS A 615 -25.99 -0.15 -22.28
N SER A 616 -25.49 -0.08 -21.04
CA SER A 616 -26.24 0.52 -19.93
C SER A 616 -26.42 2.04 -20.11
N LEU A 617 -25.41 2.75 -20.63
CA LEU A 617 -25.52 4.17 -21.00
C LEU A 617 -26.46 4.40 -22.19
N GLU A 618 -26.42 3.55 -23.22
CA GLU A 618 -27.40 3.56 -24.33
C GLU A 618 -28.84 3.38 -23.82
N GLY A 619 -29.03 2.51 -22.82
CA GLY A 619 -30.30 2.34 -22.12
C GLY A 619 -30.72 3.61 -21.38
N LEU A 620 -29.82 4.19 -20.57
CA LEU A 620 -30.08 5.43 -19.82
C LEU A 620 -30.43 6.60 -20.76
N VAL A 621 -29.74 6.75 -21.90
CA VAL A 621 -30.06 7.77 -22.93
C VAL A 621 -31.50 7.61 -23.45
N LYS A 622 -31.94 6.37 -23.68
CA LYS A 622 -33.31 6.07 -24.16
C LYS A 622 -34.34 6.33 -23.07
N ASP A 623 -34.09 5.87 -21.84
CA ASP A 623 -34.97 6.09 -20.68
C ASP A 623 -35.21 7.57 -20.41
N LEU A 624 -34.15 8.38 -20.42
CA LEU A 624 -34.23 9.83 -20.16
C LEU A 624 -34.94 10.56 -21.30
N ARG A 625 -34.67 10.21 -22.56
CA ARG A 625 -35.40 10.78 -23.72
C ARG A 625 -36.90 10.46 -23.68
N MET A 626 -37.31 9.26 -23.25
CA MET A 626 -38.74 8.95 -23.05
C MET A 626 -39.39 9.83 -21.96
N LYS A 627 -38.61 10.29 -20.98
CA LYS A 627 -39.03 11.25 -19.93
C LYS A 627 -38.87 12.72 -20.34
N LYS A 628 -38.48 13.01 -21.59
CA LYS A 628 -38.09 14.36 -22.08
C LYS A 628 -36.90 15.00 -21.36
N ILE A 629 -36.06 14.19 -20.72
CA ILE A 629 -34.84 14.65 -20.03
C ILE A 629 -33.66 14.51 -20.99
N ALA A 630 -32.95 15.60 -21.26
CA ALA A 630 -31.74 15.61 -22.08
C ALA A 630 -30.49 15.27 -21.24
N LEU A 631 -29.51 14.61 -21.86
CA LEU A 631 -28.32 14.07 -21.19
C LEU A 631 -27.04 14.62 -21.81
N ALA A 632 -26.28 15.41 -21.03
CA ALA A 632 -24.97 15.92 -21.37
C ALA A 632 -23.85 15.10 -20.70
N PHE A 633 -22.71 14.96 -21.38
CA PHE A 633 -21.49 14.38 -20.84
C PHE A 633 -20.38 15.44 -20.79
N THR A 634 -19.63 15.46 -19.69
CA THR A 634 -18.55 16.43 -19.46
C THR A 634 -17.27 15.74 -19.07
N THR A 635 -16.13 16.38 -19.38
CA THR A 635 -14.77 15.95 -18.97
C THR A 635 -14.44 14.48 -19.34
N VAL A 636 -14.87 14.03 -20.52
CA VAL A 636 -14.67 12.63 -20.97
C VAL A 636 -13.21 12.39 -21.36
N GLY A 637 -12.53 11.48 -20.67
CA GLY A 637 -11.13 11.16 -20.97
C GLY A 637 -10.93 10.41 -22.29
N ASN A 638 -9.84 10.68 -23.00
CA ASN A 638 -9.51 10.19 -24.35
C ASN A 638 -9.74 8.68 -24.59
N ARG A 639 -9.47 7.84 -23.57
CA ARG A 639 -9.69 6.38 -23.66
C ARG A 639 -11.17 6.03 -23.72
N VAL A 640 -11.98 6.69 -22.89
CA VAL A 640 -13.44 6.53 -22.84
C VAL A 640 -14.08 7.11 -24.09
N GLU A 641 -13.67 8.31 -24.50
CA GLU A 641 -14.11 8.96 -25.73
C GLU A 641 -13.92 8.02 -26.94
N LYS A 642 -12.74 7.39 -27.08
CA LYS A 642 -12.48 6.45 -28.18
C LYS A 642 -13.45 5.26 -28.16
N THR A 643 -13.74 4.69 -26.99
CA THR A 643 -14.73 3.61 -26.86
C THR A 643 -16.14 4.08 -27.22
N MET A 644 -16.57 5.24 -26.70
CA MET A 644 -17.89 5.83 -26.98
C MET A 644 -18.08 6.16 -28.47
N LYS A 645 -17.04 6.63 -29.17
CA LYS A 645 -17.08 6.89 -30.61
C LYS A 645 -17.14 5.60 -31.43
N LEU A 646 -16.38 4.57 -31.06
CA LEU A 646 -16.48 3.25 -31.71
C LEU A 646 -17.85 2.59 -31.50
N ALA A 647 -18.48 2.84 -30.35
CA ALA A 647 -19.84 2.40 -30.03
C ALA A 647 -20.96 3.26 -30.66
N LYS A 648 -20.64 4.34 -31.39
CA LYS A 648 -21.62 5.30 -31.94
C LYS A 648 -22.50 6.01 -30.89
N LEU A 649 -22.09 6.02 -29.61
CA LEU A 649 -22.82 6.73 -28.55
C LEU A 649 -22.85 8.25 -28.80
N TYR A 650 -21.80 8.79 -29.42
CA TYR A 650 -21.75 10.17 -29.92
C TYR A 650 -22.82 10.47 -30.98
N ASP A 651 -23.10 9.50 -31.87
CA ASP A 651 -24.10 9.66 -32.92
C ASP A 651 -25.53 9.47 -32.37
N LEU A 652 -25.69 8.64 -31.34
CA LEU A 652 -26.98 8.47 -30.65
C LEU A 652 -27.40 9.74 -29.90
N ILE A 653 -26.47 10.38 -29.17
CA ILE A 653 -26.78 11.55 -28.32
C ILE A 653 -26.77 12.85 -29.13
N GLY A 654 -25.81 13.01 -30.04
CA GLY A 654 -25.44 14.29 -30.65
C GLY A 654 -24.11 14.78 -30.09
N LYS A 655 -23.25 15.35 -30.94
CA LYS A 655 -21.88 15.76 -30.56
C LYS A 655 -21.86 16.94 -29.61
N ASP A 656 -22.86 17.80 -29.73
CA ASP A 656 -22.98 19.10 -29.05
C ASP A 656 -23.32 18.95 -27.56
N TRP A 657 -23.68 17.73 -27.13
CA TRP A 657 -23.91 17.34 -25.73
C TRP A 657 -22.63 16.83 -25.01
N PHE A 658 -21.46 16.89 -25.66
CA PHE A 658 -20.17 16.50 -25.09
C PHE A 658 -19.27 17.72 -24.90
N HIS A 659 -19.03 18.12 -23.65
CA HIS A 659 -18.32 19.37 -23.33
C HIS A 659 -17.02 19.16 -22.56
N ALA A 660 -16.07 20.09 -22.74
CA ALA A 660 -14.78 20.06 -22.05
C ALA A 660 -14.91 20.35 -20.55
N ARG A 661 -15.80 21.28 -20.14
CA ARG A 661 -16.04 21.64 -18.74
C ARG A 661 -17.50 21.43 -18.34
N VAL A 662 -17.73 21.30 -17.03
CA VAL A 662 -19.08 21.28 -16.44
C VAL A 662 -19.82 22.61 -16.65
N HIS A 663 -19.10 23.75 -16.60
CA HIS A 663 -19.74 25.05 -16.82
C HIS A 663 -20.29 25.20 -18.24
N ASP A 664 -19.51 24.83 -19.26
CA ASP A 664 -19.89 24.90 -20.68
C ASP A 664 -21.19 24.11 -20.95
N ALA A 665 -21.32 22.92 -20.36
CA ALA A 665 -22.52 22.08 -20.49
C ALA A 665 -23.75 22.70 -19.82
N VAL A 666 -23.59 23.29 -18.64
CA VAL A 666 -24.68 23.97 -17.93
C VAL A 666 -25.14 25.21 -18.71
N VAL A 667 -24.21 25.99 -19.27
CA VAL A 667 -24.53 27.11 -20.15
C VAL A 667 -25.26 26.64 -21.42
N HIS A 668 -24.81 25.52 -22.02
CA HIS A 668 -25.49 24.93 -23.17
C HIS A 668 -26.93 24.51 -22.84
N CYS A 669 -27.15 23.80 -21.72
CA CYS A 669 -28.49 23.40 -21.26
C CYS A 669 -29.42 24.61 -21.08
N LEU A 670 -28.96 25.66 -20.38
CA LEU A 670 -29.73 26.88 -20.18
C LEU A 670 -30.02 27.63 -21.49
N SER A 671 -29.08 27.61 -22.46
CA SER A 671 -29.31 28.20 -23.79
C SER A 671 -30.30 27.38 -24.64
N HIS A 672 -30.33 26.06 -24.48
CA HIS A 672 -31.30 25.18 -25.13
C HIS A 672 -32.72 25.46 -24.62
N GLU A 673 -32.88 25.62 -23.31
CA GLU A 673 -34.16 25.95 -22.68
C GLU A 673 -34.70 27.31 -23.15
N LEU A 674 -33.83 28.32 -23.27
CA LEU A 674 -34.20 29.63 -23.84
C LEU A 674 -34.63 29.53 -25.31
N ASN A 675 -33.91 28.77 -26.13
CA ASN A 675 -34.25 28.58 -27.55
C ASN A 675 -35.55 27.79 -27.76
N GLU A 676 -35.90 26.86 -26.88
CA GLU A 676 -37.20 26.15 -26.92
C GLU A 676 -38.38 27.05 -26.47
N LEU A 677 -38.11 28.16 -25.78
CA LEU A 677 -39.11 29.14 -25.34
C LEU A 677 -39.39 30.26 -26.37
N GLU A 678 -38.59 30.39 -27.44
CA GLU A 678 -38.83 31.37 -28.53
C GLU A 678 -39.36 30.79 -29.88
N PRO A 679 -40.57 30.17 -29.93
CA PRO A 679 -41.22 29.81 -31.20
C PRO A 679 -42.34 30.78 -31.64
N VAL A 680 -42.33 32.05 -31.25
CA VAL A 680 -43.32 33.06 -31.66
C VAL A 680 -42.68 34.43 -31.95
N GLY A 681 -42.84 34.96 -33.18
CA GLY A 681 -42.75 36.41 -33.41
C GLY A 681 -41.75 36.98 -34.43
N GLN A 682 -41.17 36.22 -35.36
CA GLN A 682 -40.19 36.75 -36.35
C GLN A 682 -40.70 37.87 -37.31
N ASN A 683 -41.98 38.25 -37.26
CA ASN A 683 -42.59 39.26 -38.14
C ASN A 683 -42.86 40.62 -37.45
N ALA A 684 -42.04 41.03 -36.47
CA ALA A 684 -42.31 42.19 -35.62
C ALA A 684 -41.21 43.26 -35.56
N PHE A 685 -40.43 43.48 -36.64
CA PHE A 685 -39.66 44.74 -36.81
C PHE A 685 -39.37 45.10 -38.29
N LEU A 686 -40.42 45.30 -39.08
CA LEU A 686 -40.36 46.05 -40.33
C LEU A 686 -41.25 47.30 -40.21
N LEU A 687 -40.62 48.46 -40.09
CA LEU A 687 -41.24 49.76 -40.33
C LEU A 687 -40.59 50.43 -41.55
N PRO A 688 -41.33 51.15 -42.40
CA PRO A 688 -40.82 51.58 -43.69
C PRO A 688 -39.99 52.86 -43.59
N VAL A 689 -38.92 52.95 -44.39
CA VAL A 689 -38.29 54.24 -44.69
C VAL A 689 -39.01 54.83 -45.90
N ALA A 690 -39.77 55.90 -45.67
CA ALA A 690 -40.43 56.67 -46.72
C ALA A 690 -40.20 58.18 -46.47
N GLU A 691 -39.57 58.79 -47.48
CA GLU A 691 -39.45 60.19 -47.87
C GLU A 691 -40.20 61.27 -47.07
N MET A 692 -39.49 62.36 -46.74
CA MET A 692 -39.99 63.73 -46.98
C MET A 692 -38.84 64.75 -47.09
N ASP A 693 -38.56 65.12 -48.35
CA ASP A 693 -38.06 66.39 -48.90
C ASP A 693 -36.94 67.24 -48.26
N ALA A 694 -36.24 67.96 -49.15
CA ALA A 694 -35.24 68.97 -48.83
C ALA A 694 -35.80 70.40 -49.02
N ALA A 695 -35.41 71.32 -48.13
CA ALA A 695 -35.52 72.76 -48.37
C ALA A 695 -34.47 73.53 -47.56
N GLU A 696 -33.82 74.49 -48.24
CA GLU A 696 -33.22 75.73 -47.68
C GLU A 696 -32.13 75.63 -46.58
N GLY A 697 -31.26 76.64 -46.40
CA GLY A 697 -31.09 77.85 -47.21
C GLY A 697 -30.60 79.04 -46.38
N ALA A 698 -29.32 79.38 -46.53
CA ALA A 698 -28.68 80.60 -45.99
C ALA A 698 -28.59 80.76 -44.45
N ARG A 699 -27.76 81.73 -44.03
CA ARG A 699 -27.52 82.16 -42.64
C ARG A 699 -28.18 83.53 -42.41
N PRO A 700 -28.33 83.96 -41.16
CA PRO A 700 -27.62 85.19 -40.79
C PRO A 700 -26.88 85.15 -39.43
N ARG A 701 -26.18 86.26 -39.13
CA ARG A 701 -25.19 86.43 -38.04
C ARG A 701 -25.80 87.02 -36.75
N ALA A 702 -25.30 86.57 -35.60
CA ALA A 702 -25.00 87.43 -34.42
C ALA A 702 -23.97 86.69 -33.53
N ARG A 703 -22.67 87.06 -33.52
CA ARG A 703 -21.94 88.07 -32.71
C ARG A 703 -21.50 87.56 -31.31
N ARG A 704 -20.29 87.98 -30.91
CA ARG A 704 -19.48 87.41 -29.80
C ARG A 704 -19.82 87.95 -28.40
N GLY A 705 -19.60 87.12 -27.39
CA GLY A 705 -19.40 87.41 -25.95
C GLY A 705 -19.46 86.07 -25.20
N VAL A 706 -18.42 85.50 -24.56
CA VAL A 706 -17.41 86.00 -23.60
C VAL A 706 -18.07 86.47 -22.29
N GLY A 707 -17.99 85.65 -21.24
CA GLY A 707 -18.45 86.02 -19.89
C GLY A 707 -18.88 84.86 -18.96
N SER A 708 -17.93 84.02 -18.53
CA SER A 708 -18.05 83.26 -17.26
C SER A 708 -17.42 84.13 -16.14
N PRO A 709 -17.84 84.07 -14.86
CA PRO A 709 -17.90 82.84 -14.04
C PRO A 709 -19.19 82.67 -13.21
N GLY A 710 -19.30 81.57 -12.45
CA GLY A 710 -20.48 81.21 -11.66
C GLY A 710 -20.35 81.33 -10.14
N VAL A 711 -21.50 81.34 -9.48
CA VAL A 711 -21.80 81.19 -8.04
C VAL A 711 -23.16 80.47 -7.97
N GLY A 712 -23.50 79.57 -7.06
CA GLY A 712 -22.77 78.99 -5.92
C GLY A 712 -23.64 77.95 -5.17
N ASN A 713 -23.40 77.80 -3.86
CA ASN A 713 -24.10 76.92 -2.89
C ASN A 713 -25.65 76.87 -3.03
N GLY A 714 -26.39 75.84 -2.61
CA GLY A 714 -26.04 74.64 -1.81
C GLY A 714 -26.75 74.63 -0.43
N ARG A 715 -27.03 73.43 0.13
CA ARG A 715 -27.80 73.14 1.39
C ARG A 715 -29.33 73.36 1.30
N SER A 716 -30.19 72.75 2.15
CA SER A 716 -30.10 71.54 2.99
C SER A 716 -31.50 71.15 3.56
N GLU A 717 -31.63 69.92 4.09
CA GLU A 717 -32.74 69.41 4.97
C GLU A 717 -34.19 69.47 4.40
N GLY A 718 -35.20 68.75 4.93
CA GLY A 718 -35.27 67.82 6.08
C GLY A 718 -36.59 67.01 6.09
N ASP A 719 -36.95 66.47 7.27
CA ASP A 719 -38.22 65.78 7.65
C ASP A 719 -38.52 64.41 6.97
N THR A 720 -38.74 63.26 7.63
CA THR A 720 -39.63 62.80 8.76
C THR A 720 -41.11 62.63 8.34
N SER A 721 -41.89 61.60 8.75
CA SER A 721 -41.73 60.49 9.72
C SER A 721 -42.58 59.25 9.31
N GLU A 722 -42.69 58.09 10.00
CA GLU A 722 -42.16 57.62 11.30
C GLU A 722 -41.49 56.21 11.15
N GLU A 723 -41.76 55.05 11.80
CA GLU A 723 -42.77 54.54 12.77
C GLU A 723 -42.14 53.37 13.60
N GLU A 724 -42.77 52.92 14.71
CA GLU A 724 -42.14 52.06 15.75
C GLU A 724 -42.42 50.54 15.67
N ALA A 725 -41.46 49.71 16.13
CA ALA A 725 -41.72 48.42 16.81
C ALA A 725 -40.50 47.94 17.64
N VAL A 726 -40.74 47.42 18.85
CA VAL A 726 -39.70 46.86 19.76
C VAL A 726 -40.10 45.46 20.28
N THR A 727 -39.08 44.68 20.66
CA THR A 727 -39.04 43.31 21.23
C THR A 727 -39.94 43.11 22.49
N PRO A 728 -40.27 41.88 22.99
CA PRO A 728 -39.37 40.69 23.09
C PRO A 728 -39.98 39.26 23.08
N GLY A 729 -39.14 38.23 23.29
CA GLY A 729 -39.60 36.89 23.72
C GLY A 729 -38.67 35.71 23.36
N ALA A 730 -37.95 35.14 24.33
CA ALA A 730 -36.99 34.04 24.11
C ALA A 730 -37.58 32.63 24.30
N ARG A 731 -37.00 31.61 23.65
CA ARG A 731 -36.80 30.24 24.21
C ARG A 731 -35.78 29.40 23.43
N VAL A 732 -35.37 28.29 24.04
CA VAL A 732 -34.21 27.44 23.68
C VAL A 732 -34.66 26.01 23.34
N THR A 733 -34.08 25.37 22.32
CA THR A 733 -33.74 23.92 22.28
C THR A 733 -32.87 23.53 21.07
N HIS A 734 -31.94 22.58 21.26
CA HIS A 734 -31.24 21.78 20.23
C HIS A 734 -32.15 20.63 19.70
N PRO A 735 -31.74 19.69 18.81
CA PRO A 735 -30.47 19.54 18.05
C PRO A 735 -30.63 19.25 16.53
N VAL A 736 -29.52 19.26 15.78
CA VAL A 736 -28.98 18.11 15.03
C VAL A 736 -27.45 18.14 15.18
#